data_AF-A0AAD5L8J6-F1
#
_entry.id   AF-A0AAD5L8J6-F1
#
_cell.length_a   1.000
_cell.length_b   1.000
_cell.length_c   1.000
_cell.angle_alpha   90.00
_cell.angle_beta   90.00
_cell.angle_gamma   90.00
#
_symmetry.space_group_name_H-M   'P 1'
#
loop_
_entity.id
_entity.type
_entity.pdbx_description
1 polymer ?
#
loop_
_entity_poly.entity_id
_entity_poly.type
_entity_poly.pdbx_seq_one_letter_code
_entity_poly.pdbx_strand_id
1 'polypeptide(L)'
;MAPSSSSSSSRHALVDALLGVYNWSLWSLLSLLLFSQVLGVFWESTSSYQHQVFGLAPQRGLWTVAGANDDPFSDRVLVCALQGRVYRPLQLREALRRPSTTKRPANNSVHGYRVLSRDELPPLPRETFDFYSQTCAALSTTIDAVVSACRALGYDLDDANDGLEIVDGLDSDDLATLVDVLPVLVMPYWDNALAARYVVPGRDGSACTFRGSGLFANRRATTANLRGISRSLREAKTVEWLQLPGGSWRHGWYEHRSSGSRWYADMISTRQDGPFGIPQRQFDLLQGAREADCRASATACDAMVQVDRWGESMFVEQRSQYTDSIVIYNGQRHGLFFFDALNLQVVVSLYGLDTLISNVSLGMLLFRWMAAMLALANAPSPRLSLGIARLSLPTQTIGIGSLACMRSFHLLPIVLLPRLKTTLAAFWTLGCAFEGEQRALSEAWFVVYPAIAESLLLLYSLLNLLAKLLRRRVSDALFGPTLLLLCLMHYCRFEIAHSGGFGVDGRVGKVLSSREFDALSLYDLVATRRAFELNGRVASLFYCKLAAIAANATLPFLLWSEPIGRHLRRLHGRAALGSLSSLEQALAYRMDLSAGLGRSPIYDMVSATETAPTPGSKTGPAAHAPTTRARTARNNATVAPSATRTSSTRVVVAYELARSGYLVLDTTRLVSINHWFWLLATAPLRRRVRVLNIRVVVFSISPSTPAKVESLQPEFVRVSDKPIAAMPLWPIAARPFQ
;
A
#
# COMPACT_ATOMS: atom_id res chain seq x y z
N MET A 1 -5.45 -3.70 -57.16
CA MET A 1 -5.81 -4.01 -55.75
C MET A 1 -4.89 -3.22 -54.84
N ALA A 2 -5.38 -2.09 -54.31
CA ALA A 2 -4.69 -1.28 -53.31
C ALA A 2 -5.30 -1.60 -51.93
N PRO A 3 -4.52 -1.77 -50.85
CA PRO A 3 -5.06 -2.11 -49.55
C PRO A 3 -5.67 -0.88 -48.85
N SER A 4 -6.97 -0.99 -48.58
CA SER A 4 -7.76 -0.47 -47.45
C SER A 4 -7.16 0.64 -46.55
N SER A 5 -7.40 1.91 -46.91
CA SER A 5 -7.33 3.08 -46.01
C SER A 5 -8.33 3.04 -44.84
N SER A 6 -9.33 2.14 -44.88
CA SER A 6 -10.31 1.93 -43.80
C SER A 6 -9.76 1.13 -42.62
N SER A 7 -8.71 0.33 -42.81
CA SER A 7 -8.16 -0.56 -41.78
C SER A 7 -7.21 0.14 -40.78
N SER A 8 -6.57 1.24 -41.20
CA SER A 8 -5.71 2.05 -40.32
C SER A 8 -6.54 2.97 -39.42
N SER A 9 -7.60 3.59 -39.95
CA SER A 9 -8.50 4.48 -39.21
C SER A 9 -9.23 3.76 -38.06
N SER A 10 -9.67 2.51 -38.27
CA SER A 10 -10.32 1.72 -37.22
C SER A 10 -9.36 1.28 -36.11
N ARG A 11 -8.10 0.98 -36.44
CA ARG A 11 -7.06 0.65 -35.45
C ARG A 11 -6.72 1.84 -34.56
N HIS A 12 -6.58 3.04 -35.12
CA HIS A 12 -6.33 4.25 -34.32
C HIS A 12 -7.50 4.57 -33.39
N ALA A 13 -8.74 4.49 -33.88
CA ALA A 13 -9.93 4.69 -33.06
C ALA A 13 -10.06 3.68 -31.91
N LEU A 14 -9.64 2.43 -32.12
CA LEU A 14 -9.60 1.39 -31.07
C LEU A 14 -8.55 1.71 -30.00
N VAL A 15 -7.34 2.10 -30.39
CA VAL A 15 -6.26 2.47 -29.46
C VAL A 15 -6.68 3.66 -28.60
N ASP A 16 -7.27 4.67 -29.22
CA ASP A 16 -7.76 5.88 -28.54
C ASP A 16 -8.89 5.57 -27.54
N ALA A 17 -9.82 4.68 -27.91
CA ALA A 17 -10.87 4.21 -27.02
C ALA A 17 -10.31 3.41 -25.83
N LEU A 18 -9.31 2.54 -26.05
CA LEU A 18 -8.64 1.77 -25.00
C LEU A 18 -7.88 2.68 -24.02
N LEU A 19 -7.18 3.69 -24.54
CA LEU A 19 -6.54 4.73 -23.72
C LEU A 19 -7.57 5.48 -22.87
N GLY A 20 -8.77 5.69 -23.41
CA GLY A 20 -9.84 6.30 -22.66
C GLY A 20 -10.37 5.45 -21.51
N VAL A 21 -10.61 4.16 -21.78
CA VAL A 21 -10.96 3.20 -20.72
C VAL A 21 -9.86 3.15 -19.67
N TYR A 22 -8.60 3.07 -20.07
CA TYR A 22 -7.44 3.09 -19.16
C TYR A 22 -7.44 4.32 -18.24
N ASN A 23 -7.62 5.54 -18.77
CA ASN A 23 -7.62 6.76 -17.95
C ASN A 23 -8.80 6.81 -16.98
N TRP A 24 -9.99 6.37 -17.41
CA TRP A 24 -11.16 6.28 -16.53
C TRP A 24 -10.99 5.22 -15.44
N SER A 25 -10.45 4.05 -15.77
CA SER A 25 -10.12 3.00 -14.80
C SER A 25 -9.08 3.47 -13.80
N LEU A 26 -8.04 4.18 -14.27
CA LEU A 26 -6.99 4.73 -13.43
C LEU A 26 -7.52 5.78 -12.45
N TRP A 27 -8.34 6.72 -12.94
CA TRP A 27 -8.99 7.71 -12.08
C TRP A 27 -9.92 7.05 -11.06
N SER A 28 -10.69 6.04 -11.48
CA SER A 28 -11.61 5.31 -10.60
C SER A 28 -10.86 4.55 -9.51
N LEU A 29 -9.76 3.87 -9.88
CA LEU A 29 -8.88 3.19 -8.94
C LEU A 29 -8.29 4.19 -7.95
N LEU A 30 -7.69 5.28 -8.43
CA LEU A 30 -7.09 6.30 -7.56
C LEU A 30 -8.13 6.92 -6.61
N SER A 31 -9.34 7.17 -7.11
CA SER A 31 -10.46 7.64 -6.31
C SER A 31 -10.83 6.61 -5.23
N LEU A 32 -10.98 5.34 -5.58
CA LEU A 32 -11.27 4.28 -4.61
C LEU A 32 -10.20 4.19 -3.51
N LEU A 33 -8.91 4.23 -3.89
CA LEU A 33 -7.81 4.16 -2.94
C LEU A 33 -7.82 5.35 -1.98
N LEU A 34 -8.05 6.58 -2.47
CA LEU A 34 -8.08 7.78 -1.64
C LEU A 34 -9.36 7.90 -0.81
N PHE A 35 -10.53 7.55 -1.37
CA PHE A 35 -11.80 7.55 -0.64
C PHE A 35 -11.85 6.47 0.45
N SER A 36 -11.05 5.41 0.35
CA SER A 36 -10.94 4.43 1.43
C SER A 36 -10.51 5.05 2.77
N GLN A 37 -9.72 6.13 2.75
CA GLN A 37 -9.39 6.88 3.98
C GLN A 37 -10.57 7.65 4.55
N VAL A 38 -11.43 8.19 3.69
CA VAL A 38 -12.63 8.93 4.13
C VAL A 38 -13.60 7.97 4.81
N LEU A 39 -13.70 6.73 4.32
CA LEU A 39 -14.46 5.69 5.02
C LEU A 39 -13.88 5.42 6.42
N GLY A 40 -12.57 5.56 6.60
CA GLY A 40 -11.89 5.49 7.90
C GLY A 40 -12.31 6.57 8.92
N VAL A 41 -12.98 7.65 8.49
CA VAL A 41 -13.61 8.63 9.40
C VAL A 41 -14.84 8.03 10.10
N PHE A 42 -15.57 7.14 9.40
CA PHE A 42 -16.80 6.53 9.90
C PHE A 42 -16.57 5.11 10.45
N TRP A 43 -15.56 4.41 9.92
CA TRP A 43 -15.14 3.08 10.33
C TRP A 43 -13.69 3.12 10.82
N GLU A 44 -13.52 3.32 12.13
CA GLU A 44 -12.20 3.33 12.76
C GLU A 44 -11.53 1.95 12.75
N SER A 45 -12.31 0.88 12.57
CA SER A 45 -11.83 -0.50 12.58
C SER A 45 -12.40 -1.35 11.45
N THR A 46 -11.59 -2.25 10.91
CA THR A 46 -12.03 -3.30 9.98
C THR A 46 -11.62 -4.67 10.49
N SER A 47 -12.55 -5.62 10.45
CA SER A 47 -12.31 -7.00 10.86
C SER A 47 -12.29 -7.94 9.65
N SER A 48 -11.30 -8.83 9.57
CA SER A 48 -11.21 -9.86 8.55
C SER A 48 -10.70 -11.19 9.12
N TYR A 49 -11.19 -12.30 8.59
CA TYR A 49 -10.61 -13.61 8.87
C TYR A 49 -9.39 -13.84 7.98
N GLN A 50 -8.25 -14.15 8.60
CA GLN A 50 -7.04 -14.57 7.93
C GLN A 50 -6.75 -16.02 8.27
N HIS A 51 -6.65 -16.86 7.24
CA HIS A 51 -6.15 -18.22 7.37
C HIS A 51 -4.67 -18.23 7.02
N GLN A 52 -3.84 -18.69 7.96
CA GLN A 52 -2.40 -18.74 7.82
C GLN A 52 -1.96 -20.19 7.94
N VAL A 53 -1.26 -20.69 6.93
CA VAL A 53 -0.68 -22.04 6.92
C VAL A 53 0.79 -21.94 6.54
N PHE A 54 1.67 -22.47 7.39
CA PHE A 54 3.11 -22.55 7.15
C PHE A 54 3.58 -24.00 7.27
N GLY A 55 4.57 -24.35 6.45
CA GLY A 55 5.19 -25.67 6.46
C GLY A 55 4.32 -26.78 5.85
N LEU A 56 4.56 -28.03 6.27
CA LEU A 56 3.93 -29.22 5.72
C LEU A 56 3.30 -30.04 6.85
N ALA A 57 2.07 -30.51 6.61
CA ALA A 57 1.38 -31.36 7.57
C ALA A 57 2.20 -32.63 7.86
N PRO A 58 2.24 -33.13 9.11
CA PRO A 58 3.07 -34.28 9.52
C PRO A 58 2.91 -35.53 8.65
N GLN A 59 1.74 -35.72 8.03
CA GLN A 59 1.46 -36.87 7.17
C GLN A 59 2.30 -36.91 5.89
N ARG A 60 2.93 -35.80 5.49
CA ARG A 60 3.82 -35.74 4.32
C ARG A 60 5.25 -36.17 4.62
N GLY A 61 5.58 -36.47 5.87
CA GLY A 61 6.90 -36.92 6.30
C GLY A 61 7.90 -35.79 6.58
N LEU A 62 9.13 -36.19 6.91
CA LEU A 62 10.22 -35.28 7.28
C LEU A 62 10.74 -34.52 6.05
N TRP A 63 11.07 -33.24 6.24
CA TRP A 63 11.63 -32.38 5.20
C TRP A 63 12.64 -31.39 5.79
N THR A 64 13.41 -30.73 4.92
CA THR A 64 14.37 -29.70 5.35
C THR A 64 13.65 -28.38 5.52
N VAL A 65 13.45 -27.96 6.78
CA VAL A 65 12.76 -26.73 7.15
C VAL A 65 13.57 -25.52 6.68
N ALA A 66 12.98 -24.72 5.82
CA ALA A 66 13.55 -23.45 5.37
C ALA A 66 13.49 -22.39 6.48
N GLY A 67 14.39 -21.42 6.43
CA GLY A 67 14.39 -20.28 7.33
C GLY A 67 15.13 -20.51 8.64
N ALA A 68 15.44 -19.38 9.28
CA ALA A 68 16.17 -19.32 10.55
C ALA A 68 15.40 -18.51 11.61
N ASN A 69 14.30 -17.86 11.20
CA ASN A 69 13.55 -16.91 12.04
C ASN A 69 12.71 -17.64 13.10
N ASP A 70 12.27 -18.88 12.85
CA ASP A 70 11.34 -19.61 13.71
C ASP A 70 12.00 -20.72 14.57
N ASP A 71 13.34 -20.83 14.60
CA ASP A 71 14.09 -21.81 15.42
C ASP A 71 13.75 -21.66 16.93
N PRO A 72 12.96 -22.56 17.53
CA PRO A 72 12.45 -22.41 18.90
C PRO A 72 13.51 -22.40 19.99
N PHE A 73 14.66 -22.97 19.66
CA PHE A 73 15.72 -23.38 20.58
C PHE A 73 17.01 -22.61 20.35
N SER A 74 16.97 -21.51 19.60
CA SER A 74 18.13 -20.63 19.40
C SER A 74 18.35 -19.66 20.58
N ASP A 75 19.59 -19.23 20.82
CA ASP A 75 20.12 -18.29 21.85
C ASP A 75 19.37 -16.99 22.16
N ARG A 76 18.32 -16.62 21.42
CA ARG A 76 17.41 -15.53 21.82
C ARG A 76 16.70 -15.79 23.15
N VAL A 77 16.95 -16.96 23.76
CA VAL A 77 16.48 -17.34 25.08
C VAL A 77 16.95 -16.36 26.15
N LEU A 78 16.01 -16.00 27.00
CA LEU A 78 16.21 -15.16 28.17
C LEU A 78 15.99 -15.98 29.43
N VAL A 79 16.70 -15.61 30.48
CA VAL A 79 16.46 -16.08 31.84
C VAL A 79 16.02 -14.91 32.71
N CYS A 80 15.19 -15.19 33.69
CA CYS A 80 14.82 -14.21 34.69
C CYS A 80 15.81 -14.30 35.86
N ALA A 81 16.80 -13.41 35.87
CA ALA A 81 17.87 -13.38 36.86
C ALA A 81 17.55 -12.40 37.99
N LEU A 82 17.83 -12.80 39.23
CA LEU A 82 17.66 -11.98 40.41
C LEU A 82 18.69 -10.85 40.40
N GLN A 83 18.19 -9.62 40.47
CA GLN A 83 19.00 -8.41 40.58
C GLN A 83 18.51 -7.61 41.78
N GLY A 84 19.23 -7.72 42.91
CA GLY A 84 18.77 -7.19 44.18
C GLY A 84 17.58 -7.99 44.73
N ARG A 85 16.37 -7.42 44.65
CA ARG A 85 15.13 -8.05 45.15
C ARG A 85 14.11 -8.39 44.06
N VAL A 86 14.48 -8.19 42.79
CA VAL A 86 13.55 -8.33 41.65
C VAL A 86 14.20 -9.14 40.56
N TYR A 87 13.44 -10.04 39.93
CA TYR A 87 13.87 -10.79 38.76
C TYR A 87 13.78 -9.91 37.51
N ARG A 88 14.86 -9.86 36.72
CA ARG A 88 14.95 -9.10 35.47
C ARG A 88 15.42 -9.99 34.33
N PRO A 89 15.01 -9.69 33.08
CA PRO A 89 15.45 -10.45 31.93
C PRO A 89 16.94 -10.27 31.71
N LEU A 90 17.60 -11.38 31.44
CA LEU A 90 19.01 -11.46 31.09
C LEU A 90 19.13 -12.40 29.89
N GLN A 91 19.89 -12.01 28.87
CA GLN A 91 20.14 -12.92 27.75
C GLN A 91 20.89 -14.16 28.26
N LEU A 92 20.47 -15.35 27.82
CA LEU A 92 21.04 -16.62 28.32
C LEU A 92 22.56 -16.66 28.15
N ARG A 93 23.08 -16.19 27.01
CA ARG A 93 24.53 -16.11 26.75
C ARG A 93 25.27 -15.23 27.76
N GLU A 94 24.67 -14.12 28.16
CA GLU A 94 25.24 -13.24 29.20
C GLU A 94 25.22 -13.96 30.56
N ALA A 95 24.14 -14.68 30.87
CA ALA A 95 24.04 -15.50 32.08
C ALA A 95 25.12 -16.59 32.11
N LEU A 96 25.31 -17.32 31.01
CA LEU A 96 26.30 -18.40 30.89
C LEU A 96 27.75 -17.92 31.04
N ARG A 97 28.02 -16.63 30.79
CA ARG A 97 29.34 -16.01 30.95
C ARG A 97 29.61 -15.48 32.35
N ARG A 98 28.62 -15.45 33.25
CA ARG A 98 28.81 -14.96 34.60
C ARG A 98 29.75 -15.87 35.40
N PRO A 99 30.58 -15.32 36.29
CA PRO A 99 31.47 -16.10 37.14
C PRO A 99 30.73 -17.00 38.13
N SER A 100 29.46 -16.70 38.43
CA SER A 100 28.58 -17.53 39.26
C SER A 100 28.11 -18.81 38.56
N THR A 101 28.31 -18.93 37.25
CA THR A 101 27.89 -20.09 36.47
C THR A 101 28.91 -21.22 36.62
N THR A 102 28.47 -22.37 37.13
CA THR A 102 29.31 -23.56 37.27
C THR A 102 29.09 -24.51 36.09
N LYS A 103 30.16 -25.12 35.57
CA LYS A 103 30.10 -26.10 34.48
C LYS A 103 30.48 -27.47 34.99
N ARG A 104 29.74 -28.50 34.56
CA ARG A 104 29.98 -29.90 34.88
C ARG A 104 29.70 -30.80 33.67
N PRO A 105 30.26 -32.02 33.58
CA PRO A 105 29.99 -32.92 32.47
C PRO A 105 28.50 -33.35 32.44
N ALA A 106 27.88 -33.31 31.26
CA ALA A 106 26.50 -33.68 31.00
C ALA A 106 26.31 -35.20 30.80
N ASN A 107 27.39 -35.96 30.57
CA ASN A 107 27.32 -37.35 30.11
C ASN A 107 26.49 -38.28 31.01
N ASN A 108 26.50 -38.04 32.32
CA ASN A 108 25.73 -38.80 33.31
C ASN A 108 24.43 -38.10 33.76
N SER A 109 24.17 -36.89 33.27
CA SER A 109 22.93 -36.15 33.53
C SER A 109 21.94 -36.38 32.39
N VAL A 110 20.66 -36.47 32.75
CA VAL A 110 19.55 -36.42 31.80
C VAL A 110 18.76 -35.12 31.91
N HIS A 111 18.88 -34.42 33.04
CA HIS A 111 18.12 -33.23 33.41
C HIS A 111 18.67 -31.94 32.77
N GLY A 112 17.95 -30.83 32.93
CA GLY A 112 18.29 -29.53 32.32
C GLY A 112 17.73 -29.37 30.92
N TYR A 113 18.18 -28.34 30.19
CA TYR A 113 17.66 -28.03 28.87
C TYR A 113 18.73 -27.67 27.84
N ARG A 114 18.64 -28.27 26.66
CA ARG A 114 19.56 -28.02 25.55
C ARG A 114 19.08 -26.87 24.68
N VAL A 115 20.00 -25.98 24.37
CA VAL A 115 19.78 -24.74 23.60
C VAL A 115 20.92 -24.61 22.59
N LEU A 116 20.65 -24.03 21.41
CA LEU A 116 21.65 -23.81 20.36
C LEU A 116 21.99 -22.33 20.28
N SER A 117 23.18 -21.95 20.77
CA SER A 117 23.58 -20.54 20.71
C SER A 117 24.18 -20.11 19.37
N ARG A 118 23.93 -18.86 18.96
CA ARG A 118 24.54 -18.18 17.80
C ARG A 118 25.61 -17.20 18.29
N ASP A 119 26.53 -16.88 17.39
CA ASP A 119 27.70 -16.09 17.73
C ASP A 119 27.42 -14.59 17.89
N GLU A 120 26.32 -14.07 17.33
CA GLU A 120 25.98 -12.63 17.31
C GLU A 120 24.50 -12.39 17.59
N LEU A 121 24.19 -11.89 18.80
CA LEU A 121 22.88 -11.34 19.14
C LEU A 121 23.02 -9.87 19.53
N PRO A 122 22.20 -8.96 18.97
CA PRO A 122 22.16 -7.59 19.45
C PRO A 122 21.63 -7.56 20.90
N PRO A 123 22.01 -6.53 21.69
CA PRO A 123 21.43 -6.31 23.00
C PRO A 123 19.92 -6.09 22.89
N LEU A 124 19.17 -6.50 23.92
CA LEU A 124 17.72 -6.33 23.99
C LEU A 124 17.35 -4.84 23.86
N PRO A 125 16.49 -4.45 22.90
CA PRO A 125 15.90 -3.12 22.86
C PRO A 125 15.18 -2.81 24.16
N ARG A 126 15.16 -1.52 24.55
CA ARG A 126 14.58 -1.07 25.82
C ARG A 126 13.12 -1.51 26.00
N GLU A 127 12.32 -1.44 24.95
CA GLU A 127 10.91 -1.88 24.97
C GLU A 127 10.77 -3.38 25.26
N THR A 128 11.57 -4.21 24.60
CA THR A 128 11.60 -5.66 24.80
C THR A 128 12.10 -6.00 26.20
N PHE A 129 13.10 -5.28 26.70
CA PHE A 129 13.58 -5.42 28.08
C PHE A 129 12.50 -5.04 29.11
N ASP A 130 11.80 -3.93 28.91
CA ASP A 130 10.71 -3.48 29.80
C ASP A 130 9.54 -4.46 29.78
N PHE A 131 9.22 -5.06 28.63
CA PHE A 131 8.22 -6.10 28.50
C PHE A 131 8.62 -7.36 29.29
N TYR A 132 9.82 -7.92 29.04
CA TYR A 132 10.24 -9.12 29.74
C TYR A 132 10.56 -8.90 31.22
N SER A 133 10.83 -7.67 31.65
CA SER A 133 10.86 -7.32 33.08
C SER A 133 9.50 -7.55 33.74
N GLN A 134 8.41 -7.26 33.04
CA GLN A 134 7.06 -7.53 33.52
C GLN A 134 6.75 -9.03 33.50
N THR A 135 7.16 -9.72 32.43
CA THR A 135 7.05 -11.19 32.32
C THR A 135 7.80 -11.90 33.45
N CYS A 136 9.03 -11.47 33.77
CA CYS A 136 9.81 -12.04 34.88
C CYS A 136 9.16 -11.79 36.23
N ALA A 137 8.57 -10.62 36.45
CA ALA A 137 7.79 -10.35 37.64
C ALA A 137 6.57 -11.29 37.73
N ALA A 138 5.81 -11.44 36.64
CA ALA A 138 4.66 -12.35 36.58
C ALA A 138 5.09 -13.80 36.87
N LEU A 139 6.14 -14.29 36.20
CA LEU A 139 6.71 -15.62 36.43
C LEU A 139 7.09 -15.82 37.90
N SER A 140 7.79 -14.86 38.51
CA SER A 140 8.19 -14.96 39.92
C SER A 140 7.00 -15.08 40.87
N THR A 141 5.89 -14.40 40.58
CA THR A 141 4.68 -14.45 41.41
C THR A 141 3.82 -15.70 41.18
N THR A 142 3.99 -16.37 40.04
CA THR A 142 3.16 -17.53 39.66
C THR A 142 3.97 -18.83 39.57
N ILE A 143 5.23 -18.85 40.01
CA ILE A 143 6.14 -19.97 39.73
C ILE A 143 5.63 -21.29 40.30
N ASP A 144 5.11 -21.29 41.52
CA ASP A 144 4.55 -22.49 42.16
C ASP A 144 3.34 -23.05 41.39
N ALA A 145 2.49 -22.15 40.89
CA ALA A 145 1.35 -22.51 40.06
C ALA A 145 1.79 -23.04 38.68
N VAL A 146 2.85 -22.48 38.09
CA VAL A 146 3.43 -22.97 36.83
C VAL A 146 3.95 -24.40 37.01
N VAL A 147 4.71 -24.65 38.09
CA VAL A 147 5.24 -25.97 38.41
C VAL A 147 4.10 -26.96 38.67
N SER A 148 3.08 -26.57 39.44
CA SER A 148 1.90 -27.39 39.72
C SER A 148 1.12 -27.75 38.43
N ALA A 149 0.89 -26.79 37.54
CA ALA A 149 0.26 -27.03 36.25
C ALA A 149 1.07 -28.00 35.38
N CYS A 150 2.39 -27.84 35.33
CA CYS A 150 3.27 -28.76 34.60
C CYS A 150 3.29 -30.18 35.19
N ARG A 151 3.18 -30.35 36.51
CA ARG A 151 2.97 -31.67 37.11
C ARG A 151 1.62 -32.28 36.74
N ALA A 152 0.56 -31.47 36.70
CA ALA A 152 -0.75 -31.92 36.23
C ALA A 152 -0.74 -32.33 34.74
N LEU A 153 0.20 -31.80 33.95
CA LEU A 153 0.49 -32.25 32.59
C LEU A 153 1.34 -33.54 32.53
N GLY A 154 1.85 -34.03 33.67
CA GLY A 154 2.62 -35.27 33.79
C GLY A 154 4.14 -35.11 33.69
N TYR A 155 4.67 -33.88 33.77
CA TYR A 155 6.12 -33.64 33.79
C TYR A 155 6.70 -33.79 35.20
N ASP A 156 7.88 -34.40 35.30
CA ASP A 156 8.60 -34.59 36.57
C ASP A 156 9.44 -33.36 36.91
N LEU A 157 8.95 -32.56 37.87
CA LEU A 157 9.51 -31.26 38.24
C LEU A 157 9.74 -31.14 39.74
N ASP A 158 10.79 -30.42 40.11
CA ASP A 158 11.13 -30.11 41.49
C ASP A 158 10.44 -28.88 42.07
N ASP A 159 10.11 -28.97 43.37
CA ASP A 159 9.67 -27.83 44.17
C ASP A 159 10.82 -26.87 44.51
N ALA A 160 12.09 -27.31 44.38
CA ALA A 160 13.25 -26.65 44.97
C ALA A 160 14.49 -26.64 44.05
N ASN A 161 14.31 -26.35 42.76
CA ASN A 161 15.48 -26.13 41.91
C ASN A 161 16.12 -24.78 42.23
N ASP A 162 17.23 -24.80 42.97
CA ASP A 162 18.07 -23.64 43.32
C ASP A 162 18.80 -23.01 42.11
N GLY A 163 18.48 -23.47 40.89
CA GLY A 163 19.08 -22.97 39.67
C GLY A 163 18.49 -23.57 38.41
N LEU A 164 18.95 -23.05 37.27
CA LEU A 164 18.55 -23.48 35.94
C LEU A 164 19.74 -24.14 35.24
N GLU A 165 19.53 -25.35 34.75
CA GLU A 165 20.60 -26.16 34.14
C GLU A 165 20.46 -26.19 32.62
N ILE A 166 21.57 -25.88 31.95
CA ILE A 166 21.60 -25.55 30.53
C ILE A 166 22.74 -26.30 29.84
N VAL A 167 22.42 -26.94 28.72
CA VAL A 167 23.41 -27.50 27.80
C VAL A 167 23.50 -26.58 26.58
N ASP A 168 24.62 -25.89 26.44
CA ASP A 168 24.86 -24.92 25.37
C ASP A 168 25.53 -25.59 24.16
N GLY A 169 24.76 -25.89 23.13
CA GLY A 169 25.21 -26.53 21.89
C GLY A 169 24.58 -27.90 21.63
N LEU A 170 24.53 -28.31 20.35
CA LEU A 170 23.89 -29.56 19.93
C LEU A 170 24.67 -30.80 20.42
N ASP A 171 25.99 -30.73 20.31
CA ASP A 171 26.93 -31.79 20.66
C ASP A 171 27.76 -31.45 21.91
N SER A 172 27.32 -30.45 22.66
CA SER A 172 27.97 -30.07 23.91
C SER A 172 27.68 -31.12 24.99
N ASP A 173 28.77 -31.52 25.66
CA ASP A 173 28.79 -32.37 26.83
C ASP A 173 28.97 -31.55 28.12
N ASP A 174 28.86 -30.22 28.05
CA ASP A 174 28.94 -29.33 29.22
C ASP A 174 27.54 -28.93 29.69
N LEU A 175 27.24 -29.22 30.96
CA LEU A 175 26.06 -28.75 31.67
C LEU A 175 26.43 -27.54 32.54
N ALA A 176 25.89 -26.38 32.19
CA ALA A 176 26.03 -25.14 32.95
C ALA A 176 24.88 -24.99 33.96
N THR A 177 25.20 -24.68 35.21
CA THR A 177 24.21 -24.38 36.26
C THR A 177 24.19 -22.88 36.51
N LEU A 178 23.04 -22.26 36.28
CA LEU A 178 22.78 -20.86 36.56
C LEU A 178 22.10 -20.75 37.93
N VAL A 179 22.74 -20.09 38.89
CA VAL A 179 22.15 -19.74 40.19
C VAL A 179 21.48 -18.37 40.12
N ASP A 180 20.64 -18.05 41.10
CA ASP A 180 19.92 -16.76 41.19
C ASP A 180 19.01 -16.48 39.97
N VAL A 181 18.45 -17.52 39.36
CA VAL A 181 17.52 -17.39 38.23
C VAL A 181 16.24 -18.18 38.52
N LEU A 182 15.12 -17.78 37.92
CA LEU A 182 13.91 -18.62 37.93
C LEU A 182 14.15 -19.89 37.10
N PRO A 183 13.54 -21.04 37.46
CA PRO A 183 13.70 -22.31 36.75
C PRO A 183 12.88 -22.37 35.45
N VAL A 184 12.78 -21.24 34.73
CA VAL A 184 11.99 -21.10 33.51
C VAL A 184 12.84 -20.41 32.44
N LEU A 185 12.96 -21.05 31.27
CA LEU A 185 13.51 -20.42 30.07
C LEU A 185 12.40 -19.66 29.35
N VAL A 186 12.68 -18.40 29.00
CA VAL A 186 11.82 -17.58 28.16
C VAL A 186 12.39 -17.60 26.75
N MET A 187 11.68 -18.18 25.79
CA MET A 187 12.15 -18.37 24.42
C MET A 187 11.28 -17.54 23.47
N PRO A 188 11.72 -16.33 23.08
CA PRO A 188 11.01 -15.50 22.10
C PRO A 188 10.82 -16.25 20.77
N TYR A 189 9.69 -16.02 20.10
CA TYR A 189 9.43 -16.69 18.81
C TYR A 189 10.38 -16.25 17.70
N TRP A 190 10.73 -14.98 17.68
CA TRP A 190 11.72 -14.37 16.78
C TRP A 190 12.51 -13.28 17.55
N ASP A 191 13.49 -12.67 16.91
CA ASP A 191 14.36 -11.69 17.54
C ASP A 191 13.55 -10.46 17.99
N ASN A 192 13.68 -10.10 19.27
CA ASN A 192 12.93 -9.01 19.92
C ASN A 192 11.40 -9.17 19.92
N ALA A 193 10.88 -10.38 19.70
CA ALA A 193 9.45 -10.66 19.81
C ALA A 193 8.93 -10.33 21.21
N LEU A 194 7.70 -9.85 21.30
CA LEU A 194 6.97 -9.72 22.58
C LEU A 194 6.14 -10.97 22.89
N ALA A 195 6.12 -11.94 21.99
CA ALA A 195 5.56 -13.25 22.22
C ALA A 195 6.70 -14.24 22.49
N ALA A 196 6.52 -15.11 23.49
CA ALA A 196 7.47 -16.14 23.84
C ALA A 196 6.77 -17.45 24.15
N ARG A 197 7.53 -18.53 23.99
CA ARG A 197 7.26 -19.82 24.62
C ARG A 197 8.12 -19.98 25.86
N TYR A 198 7.65 -20.76 26.80
CA TYR A 198 8.30 -20.95 28.08
C TYR A 198 8.61 -22.43 28.30
N VAL A 199 9.71 -22.71 28.98
CA VAL A 199 10.12 -24.08 29.26
C VAL A 199 10.56 -24.22 30.70
N VAL A 200 10.03 -25.25 31.37
CA VAL A 200 10.51 -25.73 32.66
C VAL A 200 11.23 -27.06 32.44
N PRO A 201 12.55 -27.15 32.67
CA PRO A 201 13.28 -28.41 32.54
C PRO A 201 12.81 -29.45 33.56
N GLY A 202 12.66 -30.70 33.14
CA GLY A 202 12.33 -31.83 34.02
C GLY A 202 13.55 -32.61 34.52
N ARG A 203 13.35 -33.39 35.58
CA ARG A 203 14.39 -34.23 36.20
C ARG A 203 14.78 -35.44 35.35
N ASP A 204 13.83 -35.96 34.60
CA ASP A 204 13.99 -37.18 33.81
C ASP A 204 14.37 -36.90 32.34
N GLY A 205 14.75 -35.66 32.06
CA GLY A 205 15.19 -35.22 30.74
C GLY A 205 14.08 -34.83 29.77
N SER A 206 12.81 -34.99 30.14
CA SER A 206 11.71 -34.28 29.46
C SER A 206 11.68 -32.81 29.92
N ALA A 207 10.82 -32.00 29.31
CA ALA A 207 10.67 -30.59 29.72
C ALA A 207 9.24 -30.10 29.48
N CYS A 208 8.66 -29.37 30.43
CA CYS A 208 7.34 -28.79 30.26
C CYS A 208 7.42 -27.54 29.37
N THR A 209 7.00 -27.64 28.11
CA THR A 209 6.90 -26.49 27.20
C THR A 209 5.48 -25.93 27.25
N PHE A 210 5.34 -24.62 27.45
CA PHE A 210 4.03 -23.98 27.55
C PHE A 210 3.99 -22.59 26.91
N ARG A 211 2.77 -22.09 26.68
CA ARG A 211 2.47 -20.73 26.25
C ARG A 211 1.75 -19.98 27.37
N GLY A 212 2.19 -18.77 27.67
CA GLY A 212 1.55 -17.90 28.66
C GLY A 212 0.62 -16.88 28.01
N SER A 213 -0.52 -16.59 28.62
CA SER A 213 -1.40 -15.47 28.26
C SER A 213 -1.88 -14.69 29.49
N GLY A 214 -2.52 -13.53 29.27
CA GLY A 214 -2.90 -12.64 30.36
C GLY A 214 -1.68 -11.85 30.88
N LEU A 215 -1.32 -12.00 32.16
CA LEU A 215 -0.21 -11.27 32.80
C LEU A 215 1.14 -11.39 32.07
N PHE A 216 1.38 -12.50 31.36
CA PHE A 216 2.60 -12.70 30.57
C PHE A 216 2.67 -11.84 29.30
N ALA A 217 1.53 -11.33 28.83
CA ALA A 217 1.42 -10.50 27.63
C ALA A 217 1.01 -9.05 27.95
N ASN A 218 0.32 -8.81 29.07
CA ASN A 218 -0.11 -7.49 29.48
C ASN A 218 -0.19 -7.42 31.01
N ARG A 219 0.60 -6.53 31.62
CA ARG A 219 0.61 -6.30 33.08
C ARG A 219 -0.74 -5.88 33.66
N ARG A 220 -1.63 -5.31 32.85
CA ARG A 220 -2.99 -4.92 33.28
C ARG A 220 -4.01 -6.04 33.17
N ALA A 221 -3.62 -7.20 32.65
CA ALA A 221 -4.51 -8.34 32.57
C ALA A 221 -4.86 -8.81 33.99
N THR A 222 -6.11 -9.25 34.17
CA THR A 222 -6.61 -9.81 35.43
C THR A 222 -6.55 -11.34 35.45
N THR A 223 -6.06 -11.96 34.38
CA THR A 223 -5.91 -13.40 34.23
C THR A 223 -4.43 -13.74 34.00
N ALA A 224 -4.01 -14.93 34.40
CA ALA A 224 -2.71 -15.48 34.02
C ALA A 224 -2.90 -16.95 33.68
N ASN A 225 -2.81 -17.27 32.39
CA ASN A 225 -3.14 -18.60 31.90
C ASN A 225 -1.90 -19.28 31.33
N LEU A 226 -1.73 -20.55 31.68
CA LEU A 226 -0.72 -21.45 31.12
C LEU A 226 -1.41 -22.42 30.17
N ARG A 227 -0.85 -22.60 28.98
CA ARG A 227 -1.32 -23.58 27.99
C ARG A 227 -0.21 -24.54 27.64
N GLY A 228 -0.47 -25.83 27.77
CA GLY A 228 0.51 -26.87 27.44
C GLY A 228 -0.17 -28.13 26.95
N ILE A 229 0.65 -29.12 26.65
CA ILE A 229 0.20 -30.46 26.25
C ILE A 229 0.69 -31.48 27.28
N SER A 230 -0.13 -32.51 27.52
CA SER A 230 0.25 -33.61 28.40
C SER A 230 1.54 -34.28 27.89
N ARG A 231 2.43 -34.61 28.82
CA ARG A 231 3.73 -35.23 28.52
C ARG A 231 3.56 -36.52 27.70
N SER A 232 2.73 -37.45 28.18
CA SER A 232 2.52 -38.75 27.53
C SER A 232 2.13 -38.60 26.06
N LEU A 233 1.31 -37.60 25.75
CA LEU A 233 0.86 -37.31 24.39
C LEU A 233 1.95 -36.70 23.53
N ARG A 234 2.68 -35.70 24.04
CA ARG A 234 3.84 -35.11 23.34
C ARG A 234 4.85 -36.18 22.98
N GLU A 235 5.24 -37.00 23.95
CA GLU A 235 6.27 -38.02 23.75
C GLU A 235 5.81 -39.10 22.77
N ALA A 236 4.57 -39.59 22.90
CA ALA A 236 4.00 -40.55 21.97
C ALA A 236 3.94 -40.00 20.53
N LYS A 237 3.49 -38.76 20.35
CA LYS A 237 3.40 -38.12 19.02
C LYS A 237 4.76 -37.83 18.40
N THR A 238 5.76 -37.46 19.20
CA THR A 238 7.13 -37.32 18.71
C THR A 238 7.66 -38.64 18.16
N VAL A 239 7.46 -39.75 18.88
CA VAL A 239 7.90 -41.07 18.41
C VAL A 239 7.11 -41.51 17.17
N GLU A 240 5.78 -41.35 17.19
CA GLU A 240 4.88 -41.68 16.07
C GLU A 240 5.29 -40.97 14.78
N TRP A 241 5.46 -39.65 14.83
CA TRP A 241 5.71 -38.85 13.63
C TRP A 241 7.15 -38.91 13.14
N LEU A 242 8.13 -39.12 14.03
CA LEU A 242 9.50 -39.37 13.61
C LEU A 242 9.69 -40.79 13.06
N GLN A 243 8.82 -41.74 13.40
CA GLN A 243 8.97 -43.17 13.11
C GLN A 243 10.29 -43.75 13.65
N LEU A 244 10.77 -43.20 14.78
CA LEU A 244 12.01 -43.58 15.43
C LEU A 244 11.73 -44.08 16.85
N PRO A 245 11.25 -45.33 17.04
CA PRO A 245 10.99 -45.88 18.37
C PRO A 245 12.30 -46.17 19.14
N GLY A 246 12.23 -46.22 20.46
CA GLY A 246 13.34 -46.66 21.32
C GLY A 246 14.40 -45.60 21.64
N GLY A 247 14.12 -44.32 21.38
CA GLY A 247 14.89 -43.20 21.93
C GLY A 247 14.48 -42.85 23.35
N SER A 248 15.19 -41.88 23.93
CA SER A 248 14.99 -41.39 25.29
C SER A 248 15.02 -39.86 25.33
N TRP A 249 14.29 -39.26 26.27
CA TRP A 249 14.34 -37.83 26.50
C TRP A 249 15.54 -37.46 27.36
N ARG A 250 16.35 -36.51 26.89
CA ARG A 250 17.49 -35.94 27.61
C ARG A 250 17.58 -34.45 27.33
N HIS A 251 17.80 -33.66 28.37
CA HIS A 251 17.95 -32.21 28.30
C HIS A 251 16.80 -31.52 27.53
N GLY A 252 15.57 -32.03 27.65
CA GLY A 252 14.37 -31.52 26.97
C GLY A 252 14.19 -31.95 25.51
N TRP A 253 15.10 -32.77 24.97
CA TRP A 253 15.13 -33.21 23.57
C TRP A 253 14.99 -34.74 23.49
N TYR A 254 14.46 -35.23 22.37
CA TYR A 254 14.38 -36.66 22.09
C TYR A 254 15.66 -37.14 21.43
N GLU A 255 16.39 -38.06 22.06
CA GLU A 255 17.63 -38.63 21.56
C GLU A 255 17.41 -40.08 21.12
N HIS A 256 17.64 -40.36 19.84
CA HIS A 256 17.49 -41.71 19.29
C HIS A 256 18.79 -42.51 19.42
N ARG A 257 18.73 -43.65 20.12
CA ARG A 257 19.92 -44.38 20.59
C ARG A 257 20.84 -44.89 19.47
N SER A 258 20.30 -45.37 18.35
CA SER A 258 21.12 -45.98 17.29
C SER A 258 21.71 -44.98 16.30
N SER A 259 21.01 -43.86 16.05
CA SER A 259 21.49 -42.81 15.14
C SER A 259 22.25 -41.69 15.84
N GLY A 260 22.14 -41.60 17.18
CA GLY A 260 22.66 -40.46 17.95
C GLY A 260 21.95 -39.13 17.63
N SER A 261 20.85 -39.16 16.86
CA SER A 261 20.17 -37.95 16.43
C SER A 261 19.32 -37.36 17.56
N ARG A 262 19.41 -36.05 17.72
CA ARG A 262 18.69 -35.27 18.75
C ARG A 262 17.61 -34.44 18.09
N TRP A 263 16.41 -34.50 18.63
CA TRP A 263 15.21 -33.88 18.06
C TRP A 263 14.54 -32.98 19.08
N TYR A 264 14.39 -31.71 18.72
CA TYR A 264 13.52 -30.81 19.44
C TYR A 264 12.06 -31.19 19.15
N ALA A 265 11.17 -31.01 20.13
CA ALA A 265 9.74 -31.20 19.92
C ALA A 265 8.90 -30.21 20.73
N ASP A 266 7.99 -29.53 20.05
CA ASP A 266 6.99 -28.63 20.61
C ASP A 266 5.72 -28.73 19.76
N MET A 267 4.59 -28.95 20.41
CA MET A 267 3.33 -29.12 19.71
C MET A 267 2.16 -28.68 20.58
N ILE A 268 1.20 -28.01 19.96
CA ILE A 268 0.00 -27.54 20.63
C ILE A 268 -1.12 -27.36 19.60
N SER A 269 -2.35 -27.74 19.98
CA SER A 269 -3.56 -27.45 19.22
C SER A 269 -4.61 -26.84 20.13
N THR A 270 -5.18 -25.71 19.74
CA THR A 270 -6.35 -25.16 20.44
C THR A 270 -7.63 -25.95 20.13
N ARG A 271 -7.61 -26.82 19.11
CA ARG A 271 -8.76 -27.65 18.71
C ARG A 271 -8.78 -28.92 19.53
N GLN A 272 -9.80 -29.05 20.37
CA GLN A 272 -9.94 -30.20 21.27
C GLN A 272 -10.13 -31.53 20.52
N ASP A 273 -10.83 -31.48 19.39
CA ASP A 273 -11.07 -32.61 18.49
C ASP A 273 -10.34 -32.43 17.15
N GLY A 274 -9.16 -31.79 17.19
CA GLY A 274 -8.34 -31.53 16.01
C GLY A 274 -7.82 -32.82 15.36
N PRO A 275 -7.51 -32.81 14.05
CA PRO A 275 -7.11 -34.00 13.28
C PRO A 275 -5.77 -34.60 13.73
N PHE A 276 -4.96 -33.84 14.46
CA PHE A 276 -3.65 -34.27 14.95
C PHE A 276 -3.70 -34.91 16.34
N GLY A 277 -4.85 -34.84 17.04
CA GLY A 277 -5.03 -35.43 18.36
C GLY A 277 -4.07 -34.88 19.42
N ILE A 278 -3.72 -33.59 19.35
CA ILE A 278 -2.80 -32.90 20.27
C ILE A 278 -3.48 -31.74 21.03
N PRO A 279 -4.64 -31.97 21.69
CA PRO A 279 -5.40 -30.92 22.34
C PRO A 279 -4.60 -30.24 23.44
N GLN A 280 -4.64 -28.92 23.48
CA GLN A 280 -4.10 -28.12 24.57
C GLN A 280 -4.93 -28.30 25.84
N ARG A 281 -4.26 -28.17 26.98
CA ARG A 281 -4.86 -28.01 28.30
C ARG A 281 -4.48 -26.63 28.84
N GLN A 282 -5.44 -25.94 29.45
CA GLN A 282 -5.24 -24.59 29.99
C GLN A 282 -5.42 -24.57 31.50
N PHE A 283 -4.54 -23.86 32.21
CA PHE A 283 -4.58 -23.69 33.67
C PHE A 283 -4.59 -22.22 34.03
N ASP A 284 -5.47 -21.83 34.95
CA ASP A 284 -5.48 -20.50 35.57
C ASP A 284 -4.49 -20.48 36.74
N LEU A 285 -3.39 -19.75 36.57
CA LEU A 285 -2.30 -19.68 37.54
C LEU A 285 -2.63 -18.78 38.74
N LEU A 286 -3.56 -17.83 38.60
CA LEU A 286 -3.98 -16.98 39.73
C LEU A 286 -4.95 -17.71 40.65
N GLN A 287 -5.63 -18.75 40.14
CA GLN A 287 -6.54 -19.60 40.90
C GLN A 287 -5.90 -20.94 41.30
N GLY A 288 -4.61 -20.93 41.63
CA GLY A 288 -3.90 -22.12 42.12
C GLY A 288 -3.72 -23.22 41.09
N ALA A 289 -3.47 -22.85 39.82
CA ALA A 289 -3.31 -23.79 38.70
C ALA A 289 -4.54 -24.66 38.43
N ARG A 290 -5.75 -24.08 38.56
CA ARG A 290 -6.99 -24.80 38.24
C ARG A 290 -7.11 -25.00 36.74
N GLU A 291 -7.34 -26.24 36.32
CA GLU A 291 -7.56 -26.57 34.91
C GLU A 291 -8.92 -26.06 34.43
N ALA A 292 -8.92 -25.43 33.24
CA ALA A 292 -10.11 -25.00 32.53
C ALA A 292 -10.57 -26.10 31.56
N ASP A 293 -11.87 -26.38 31.54
CA ASP A 293 -12.46 -27.32 30.60
C ASP A 293 -12.71 -26.66 29.23
N CYS A 294 -11.69 -26.71 28.36
CA CYS A 294 -11.79 -26.17 27.01
C CYS A 294 -12.72 -26.98 26.08
N ARG A 295 -13.19 -28.16 26.49
CA ARG A 295 -14.11 -29.01 25.70
C ARG A 295 -15.56 -28.65 25.96
N ALA A 296 -15.93 -28.44 27.21
CA ALA A 296 -17.30 -28.11 27.59
C ALA A 296 -17.74 -26.72 27.10
N SER A 297 -16.79 -25.78 26.99
CA SER A 297 -17.06 -24.46 26.41
C SER A 297 -15.85 -23.89 25.71
N ALA A 298 -15.99 -23.57 24.41
CA ALA A 298 -14.97 -22.85 23.67
C ALA A 298 -14.67 -21.45 24.23
N THR A 299 -15.59 -20.86 25.02
CA THR A 299 -15.37 -19.58 25.70
C THR A 299 -14.71 -19.72 27.07
N ALA A 300 -14.63 -20.94 27.63
CA ALA A 300 -13.95 -21.18 28.90
C ALA A 300 -12.42 -21.08 28.78
N CYS A 301 -11.89 -21.20 27.56
CA CYS A 301 -10.47 -21.01 27.28
C CYS A 301 -10.27 -19.81 26.38
N ASP A 302 -9.43 -18.88 26.82
CA ASP A 302 -9.20 -17.62 26.14
C ASP A 302 -8.67 -17.85 24.71
N ALA A 303 -9.13 -17.05 23.75
CA ALA A 303 -8.45 -16.97 22.45
C ALA A 303 -7.00 -16.48 22.65
N MET A 304 -6.06 -16.89 21.79
CA MET A 304 -4.76 -16.20 21.76
C MET A 304 -5.00 -14.80 21.19
N VAL A 305 -4.76 -13.78 22.00
CA VAL A 305 -4.86 -12.38 21.58
C VAL A 305 -3.47 -11.79 21.48
N GLN A 306 -3.11 -11.31 20.29
CA GLN A 306 -1.90 -10.54 20.04
C GLN A 306 -2.30 -9.13 19.62
N VAL A 307 -1.65 -8.11 20.19
CA VAL A 307 -1.89 -6.71 19.83
C VAL A 307 -0.56 -6.09 19.44
N ASP A 308 -0.42 -5.76 18.16
CA ASP A 308 0.72 -5.03 17.61
C ASP A 308 0.31 -3.55 17.42
N ARG A 309 1.18 -2.61 17.80
CA ARG A 309 0.88 -1.16 17.75
C ARG A 309 1.91 -0.41 16.93
N TRP A 310 1.46 0.58 16.17
CA TRP A 310 2.27 1.57 15.49
C TRP A 310 1.75 2.97 15.85
N GLY A 311 2.49 3.63 16.73
CA GLY A 311 2.12 4.87 17.39
C GLY A 311 0.93 4.68 18.32
N GLU A 312 0.25 5.78 18.59
CA GLU A 312 -1.03 5.77 19.29
C GLU A 312 -2.21 5.57 18.32
N SER A 313 -1.98 5.81 17.03
CA SER A 313 -3.03 5.90 16.03
C SER A 313 -3.30 4.62 15.26
N MET A 314 -2.41 3.62 15.25
CA MET A 314 -2.60 2.39 14.49
C MET A 314 -2.34 1.17 15.36
N PHE A 315 -3.26 0.20 15.34
CA PHE A 315 -3.01 -1.09 15.96
C PHE A 315 -3.70 -2.21 15.22
N VAL A 316 -3.11 -3.40 15.33
CA VAL A 316 -3.66 -4.65 14.81
C VAL A 316 -3.85 -5.56 15.99
N GLU A 317 -5.10 -5.92 16.24
CA GLU A 317 -5.45 -6.98 17.18
C GLU A 317 -5.73 -8.25 16.40
N GLN A 318 -5.05 -9.33 16.76
CA GLN A 318 -5.26 -10.66 16.21
C GLN A 318 -5.82 -11.56 17.30
N ARG A 319 -7.00 -12.13 17.07
CA ARG A 319 -7.62 -13.13 17.93
C ARG A 319 -7.64 -14.47 17.19
N SER A 320 -6.89 -15.44 17.69
CA SER A 320 -6.90 -16.79 17.12
C SER A 320 -8.21 -17.51 17.45
N GLN A 321 -8.94 -17.90 16.41
CA GLN A 321 -10.09 -18.81 16.51
C GLN A 321 -9.62 -20.23 16.74
N TYR A 322 -8.58 -20.64 15.99
CA TYR A 322 -7.81 -21.83 16.31
C TYR A 322 -6.35 -21.66 15.92
N THR A 323 -5.50 -22.48 16.52
CA THR A 323 -4.08 -22.58 16.18
C THR A 323 -3.61 -24.00 16.43
N ASP A 324 -3.01 -24.59 15.41
CA ASP A 324 -2.23 -25.81 15.47
C ASP A 324 -0.78 -25.46 15.17
N SER A 325 0.13 -25.88 16.03
CA SER A 325 1.56 -25.68 15.85
C SER A 325 2.26 -26.99 16.17
N ILE A 326 3.07 -27.47 15.24
CA ILE A 326 3.86 -28.69 15.35
C ILE A 326 5.26 -28.36 14.87
N VAL A 327 6.22 -28.56 15.76
CA VAL A 327 7.62 -28.29 15.51
C VAL A 327 8.44 -29.46 16.04
N ILE A 328 8.96 -30.30 15.15
CA ILE A 328 9.83 -31.42 15.50
C ILE A 328 10.97 -31.50 14.51
N TYR A 329 12.16 -31.00 14.84
CA TYR A 329 13.30 -31.15 13.95
C TYR A 329 14.63 -31.20 14.69
N ASN A 330 15.65 -31.70 14.02
CA ASN A 330 17.00 -31.82 14.55
C ASN A 330 17.78 -30.50 14.47
N GLY A 331 18.98 -30.44 15.05
CA GLY A 331 19.84 -29.25 14.97
C GLY A 331 20.30 -28.86 13.56
N GLN A 332 20.02 -29.69 12.54
CA GLN A 332 20.27 -29.42 11.11
C GLN A 332 18.98 -28.99 10.37
N ARG A 333 17.90 -28.66 11.08
CA ARG A 333 16.58 -28.26 10.54
C ARG A 333 15.94 -29.31 9.62
N HIS A 334 16.27 -30.57 9.79
CA HIS A 334 15.54 -31.66 9.15
C HIS A 334 14.45 -32.16 10.11
N GLY A 335 13.20 -32.18 9.67
CA GLY A 335 12.07 -32.69 10.45
C GLY A 335 10.70 -32.20 9.98
N LEU A 336 9.84 -31.87 10.94
CA LEU A 336 8.45 -31.45 10.79
C LEU A 336 8.28 -30.03 11.28
N PHE A 337 7.67 -29.20 10.44
CA PHE A 337 7.22 -27.86 10.79
C PHE A 337 5.87 -27.67 10.14
N PHE A 338 4.85 -27.43 10.97
CA PHE A 338 3.49 -27.14 10.55
C PHE A 338 2.89 -26.10 11.49
N PHE A 339 2.32 -25.06 10.92
CA PHE A 339 1.53 -24.08 11.64
C PHE A 339 0.27 -23.78 10.85
N ASP A 340 -0.88 -23.93 11.47
CA ASP A 340 -2.19 -23.66 10.87
C ASP A 340 -3.03 -22.85 11.86
N ALA A 341 -3.40 -21.63 11.47
CA ALA A 341 -4.17 -20.75 12.32
C ALA A 341 -5.23 -20.00 11.52
N LEU A 342 -6.45 -20.00 12.06
CA LEU A 342 -7.50 -19.07 11.64
C LEU A 342 -7.57 -17.95 12.66
N ASN A 343 -7.34 -16.74 12.18
CA ASN A 343 -7.27 -15.56 13.02
C ASN A 343 -8.32 -14.54 12.60
N LEU A 344 -9.07 -14.02 13.57
CA LEU A 344 -9.83 -12.79 13.41
C LEU A 344 -8.87 -11.62 13.61
N GLN A 345 -8.55 -10.91 12.53
CA GLN A 345 -7.73 -9.72 12.58
C GLN A 345 -8.64 -8.50 12.61
N VAL A 346 -8.42 -7.61 13.58
CA VAL A 346 -9.06 -6.31 13.70
C VAL A 346 -7.97 -5.26 13.53
N VAL A 347 -8.05 -4.52 12.43
CA VAL A 347 -7.13 -3.42 12.12
C VAL A 347 -7.82 -2.12 12.48
N VAL A 348 -7.19 -1.31 13.33
CA VAL A 348 -7.73 -0.03 13.79
C VAL A 348 -6.79 1.09 13.39
N SER A 349 -7.36 2.21 12.93
CA SER A 349 -6.61 3.44 12.71
C SER A 349 -7.42 4.66 13.05
N LEU A 350 -6.78 5.58 13.78
CA LEU A 350 -7.34 6.86 14.14
C LEU A 350 -7.05 7.89 13.05
N TYR A 351 -8.09 8.60 12.64
CA TYR A 351 -8.03 9.58 11.56
C TYR A 351 -7.51 10.94 12.07
N GLY A 352 -6.31 11.33 11.63
CA GLY A 352 -5.66 12.58 12.02
C GLY A 352 -6.07 13.80 11.19
N LEU A 353 -5.79 15.01 11.71
CA LEU A 353 -6.01 16.28 10.99
C LEU A 353 -5.15 16.39 9.72
N ASP A 354 -3.92 15.88 9.77
CA ASP A 354 -3.00 15.77 8.64
C ASP A 354 -3.61 14.95 7.48
N THR A 355 -4.28 13.84 7.83
CA THR A 355 -4.99 12.99 6.88
C THR A 355 -6.20 13.71 6.28
N LEU A 356 -6.93 14.50 7.07
CA LEU A 356 -8.03 15.34 6.57
C LEU A 356 -7.55 16.35 5.52
N ILE A 357 -6.48 17.10 5.84
CA ILE A 357 -5.94 18.13 4.94
C ILE A 357 -5.45 17.48 3.63
N SER A 358 -4.75 16.35 3.73
CA SER A 358 -4.32 15.58 2.55
C SER A 358 -5.53 15.19 1.69
N ASN A 359 -6.54 14.56 2.28
CA ASN A 359 -7.71 14.07 1.56
C ASN A 359 -8.54 15.16 0.89
N VAL A 360 -8.73 16.31 1.54
CA VAL A 360 -9.43 17.45 0.93
C VAL A 360 -8.64 17.95 -0.30
N SER A 361 -7.32 18.06 -0.17
CA SER A 361 -6.47 18.53 -1.27
C SER A 361 -6.47 17.56 -2.47
N LEU A 362 -6.39 16.26 -2.21
CA LEU A 362 -6.40 15.21 -3.21
C LEU A 362 -7.78 15.03 -3.84
N GLY A 363 -8.85 15.16 -3.06
CA GLY A 363 -10.23 15.15 -3.55
C GLY A 363 -10.48 16.28 -4.56
N MET A 364 -9.96 17.48 -4.30
CA MET A 364 -10.02 18.59 -5.24
C MET A 364 -9.22 18.33 -6.53
N LEU A 365 -8.07 17.64 -6.44
CA LEU A 365 -7.30 17.23 -7.61
C LEU A 365 -8.07 16.20 -8.45
N LEU A 366 -8.61 15.16 -7.81
CA LEU A 366 -9.42 14.13 -8.45
C LEU A 366 -10.66 14.70 -9.14
N PHE A 367 -11.37 15.61 -8.47
CA PHE A 367 -12.53 16.27 -9.03
C PHE A 367 -12.19 17.04 -10.30
N ARG A 368 -11.07 17.78 -10.30
CA ARG A 368 -10.63 18.51 -11.49
C ARG A 368 -10.25 17.56 -12.63
N TRP A 369 -9.55 16.48 -12.33
CA TRP A 369 -9.22 15.47 -13.33
C TRP A 369 -10.48 14.88 -13.95
N MET A 370 -11.47 14.51 -13.13
CA MET A 370 -12.79 14.05 -13.58
C MET A 370 -13.45 15.08 -14.50
N ALA A 371 -13.49 16.36 -14.11
CA ALA A 371 -14.09 17.43 -14.91
C ALA A 371 -13.42 17.58 -16.28
N ALA A 372 -12.08 17.46 -16.34
CA ALA A 372 -11.34 17.50 -17.59
C ALA A 372 -11.66 16.28 -18.49
N MET A 373 -11.75 15.08 -17.91
CA MET A 373 -12.15 13.87 -18.66
C MET A 373 -13.60 13.94 -19.16
N LEU A 374 -14.53 14.44 -18.34
CA LEU A 374 -15.93 14.64 -18.73
C LEU A 374 -16.06 15.67 -19.85
N ALA A 375 -15.33 16.80 -19.74
CA ALA A 375 -15.32 17.82 -20.78
C ALA A 375 -14.80 17.24 -22.12
N LEU A 376 -13.75 16.43 -22.09
CA LEU A 376 -13.22 15.78 -23.30
C LEU A 376 -14.15 14.67 -23.84
N ALA A 377 -14.79 13.89 -22.99
CA ALA A 377 -15.76 12.88 -23.41
C ALA A 377 -16.99 13.49 -24.13
N ASN A 378 -17.33 14.72 -23.74
CA ASN A 378 -18.41 15.52 -24.34
C ASN A 378 -17.93 16.39 -25.51
N ALA A 379 -16.66 16.32 -25.90
CA ALA A 379 -16.16 17.03 -27.06
C ALA A 379 -16.84 16.51 -28.35
N PRO A 380 -17.06 17.38 -29.36
CA PRO A 380 -17.52 16.96 -30.68
C PRO A 380 -16.38 16.25 -31.43
N SER A 381 -16.10 15.00 -31.04
CA SER A 381 -15.07 14.13 -31.63
C SER A 381 -15.67 12.80 -32.09
N PRO A 382 -15.07 12.11 -33.08
CA PRO A 382 -15.54 10.81 -33.54
C PRO A 382 -15.60 9.81 -32.38
N ARG A 383 -16.74 9.13 -32.21
CA ARG A 383 -16.94 8.11 -31.18
C ARG A 383 -16.83 6.72 -31.80
N LEU A 384 -16.16 5.79 -31.13
CA LEU A 384 -16.16 4.40 -31.55
C LEU A 384 -17.47 3.74 -31.10
N SER A 385 -18.30 3.32 -32.05
CA SER A 385 -19.52 2.56 -31.79
C SER A 385 -19.23 1.07 -31.84
N LEU A 386 -19.29 0.38 -30.71
CA LEU A 386 -19.17 -1.09 -30.66
C LEU A 386 -20.55 -1.72 -30.86
N GLY A 387 -20.71 -2.48 -31.95
CA GLY A 387 -22.00 -3.06 -32.38
C GLY A 387 -22.66 -4.03 -31.40
N ILE A 388 -21.93 -4.49 -30.38
CA ILE A 388 -22.39 -5.50 -29.42
C ILE A 388 -23.20 -4.87 -28.26
N ALA A 389 -23.13 -3.54 -28.04
CA ALA A 389 -23.79 -2.91 -26.89
C ALA A 389 -24.34 -1.48 -27.10
N ARG A 390 -24.36 -0.94 -28.33
CA ARG A 390 -24.60 0.52 -28.59
C ARG A 390 -23.74 1.43 -27.71
N LEU A 391 -22.60 0.94 -27.21
CA LEU A 391 -21.66 1.72 -26.41
C LEU A 391 -20.85 2.62 -27.34
N SER A 392 -20.94 3.93 -27.14
CA SER A 392 -20.12 4.93 -27.82
C SER A 392 -18.96 5.34 -26.90
N LEU A 393 -17.74 4.92 -27.21
CA LEU A 393 -16.55 5.29 -26.43
C LEU A 393 -15.93 6.60 -26.95
N PRO A 394 -15.55 7.53 -26.06
CA PRO A 394 -14.83 8.73 -26.45
C PRO A 394 -13.40 8.36 -26.89
N THR A 395 -12.93 8.97 -27.97
CA THR A 395 -11.58 8.77 -28.53
C THR A 395 -10.56 9.75 -27.95
N GLN A 396 -10.99 10.91 -27.46
CA GLN A 396 -10.11 11.87 -26.80
C GLN A 396 -10.16 11.71 -25.29
N THR A 397 -9.02 11.42 -24.66
CA THR A 397 -8.91 11.34 -23.20
C THR A 397 -7.65 12.02 -22.66
N ILE A 398 -7.65 12.26 -21.35
CA ILE A 398 -6.56 12.94 -20.65
C ILE A 398 -6.21 12.20 -19.36
N GLY A 399 -4.92 11.94 -19.18
CA GLY A 399 -4.36 11.39 -17.94
C GLY A 399 -4.13 12.46 -16.88
N ILE A 400 -3.21 12.14 -15.96
CA ILE A 400 -2.78 13.06 -14.89
C ILE A 400 -2.15 14.35 -15.44
N GLY A 401 -1.70 14.36 -16.69
CA GLY A 401 -1.30 15.58 -17.42
C GLY A 401 -2.33 16.72 -17.36
N SER A 402 -3.63 16.44 -17.20
CA SER A 402 -4.68 17.45 -16.96
C SER A 402 -4.40 18.36 -15.75
N LEU A 403 -3.64 17.86 -14.77
CA LEU A 403 -3.31 18.58 -13.54
C LEU A 403 -2.04 19.45 -13.68
N ALA A 404 -1.29 19.31 -14.79
CA ALA A 404 0.00 19.95 -14.98
C ALA A 404 -0.02 21.47 -14.78
N CYS A 405 -1.12 22.15 -15.12
CA CYS A 405 -1.27 23.61 -14.97
C CYS A 405 -2.00 24.06 -13.70
N MET A 406 -2.41 23.13 -12.82
CA MET A 406 -3.19 23.45 -11.62
C MET A 406 -2.29 23.88 -10.46
N ARG A 407 -2.56 25.04 -9.84
CA ARG A 407 -1.77 25.54 -8.70
C ARG A 407 -1.65 24.54 -7.54
N SER A 408 -2.74 23.88 -7.15
CA SER A 408 -2.71 22.88 -6.08
C SER A 408 -1.83 21.67 -6.42
N PHE A 409 -1.73 21.29 -7.70
CA PHE A 409 -0.81 20.22 -8.10
C PHE A 409 0.66 20.65 -8.00
N HIS A 410 0.99 21.93 -8.19
CA HIS A 410 2.35 22.45 -7.97
C HIS A 410 2.68 22.58 -6.48
N LEU A 411 1.68 22.90 -5.67
CA LEU A 411 1.82 23.05 -4.22
C LEU A 411 1.66 21.72 -3.48
N LEU A 412 1.32 20.63 -4.18
CA LEU A 412 1.11 19.32 -3.59
C LEU A 412 2.29 18.85 -2.71
N PRO A 413 3.57 19.07 -3.07
CA PRO A 413 4.69 18.69 -2.21
C PRO A 413 4.70 19.42 -0.87
N ILE A 414 4.20 20.65 -0.83
CA ILE A 414 4.09 21.45 0.40
C ILE A 414 2.89 20.97 1.21
N VAL A 415 1.76 20.72 0.55
CA VAL A 415 0.52 20.27 1.21
C VAL A 415 0.67 18.88 1.82
N LEU A 416 1.41 17.98 1.17
CA LEU A 416 1.66 16.62 1.68
C LEU A 416 2.81 16.55 2.69
N LEU A 417 3.57 17.63 2.91
CA LEU A 417 4.72 17.64 3.82
C LEU A 417 4.39 17.11 5.23
N PRO A 418 3.26 17.48 5.88
CA PRO A 418 2.93 16.98 7.22
C PRO A 418 2.78 15.46 7.28
N ARG A 419 2.31 14.84 6.19
CA ARG A 419 2.05 13.40 6.08
C ARG A 419 3.21 12.62 5.45
N LEU A 420 4.16 13.32 4.85
CA LEU A 420 5.19 12.73 4.01
C LEU A 420 6.01 11.66 4.74
N LYS A 421 6.30 11.86 6.03
CA LYS A 421 7.02 10.87 6.87
C LYS A 421 6.26 9.53 6.92
N THR A 422 4.96 9.56 7.21
CA THR A 422 4.12 8.35 7.26
C THR A 422 3.89 7.74 5.88
N THR A 423 3.72 8.59 4.85
CA THR A 423 3.52 8.16 3.46
C THR A 423 4.75 7.41 2.94
N LEU A 424 5.95 7.92 3.21
CA LEU A 424 7.21 7.24 2.87
C LEU A 424 7.41 5.96 3.69
N ALA A 425 7.05 5.95 4.98
CA ALA A 425 7.14 4.74 5.79
C ALA A 425 6.27 3.61 5.22
N ALA A 426 5.01 3.91 4.92
CA ALA A 426 4.09 2.94 4.30
C ALA A 426 4.57 2.49 2.90
N PHE A 427 5.20 3.38 2.13
CA PHE A 427 5.82 3.01 0.85
C PHE A 427 6.99 2.02 1.04
N TRP A 428 7.84 2.24 2.05
CA TRP A 428 8.97 1.35 2.31
C TRP A 428 8.55 0.01 2.89
N THR A 429 7.35 -0.12 3.48
CA THR A 429 6.84 -1.42 3.94
C THR A 429 6.23 -2.31 2.85
N LEU A 430 6.00 -1.79 1.63
CA LEU A 430 5.31 -2.54 0.55
C LEU A 430 6.01 -3.88 0.22
N GLY A 431 5.26 -4.95 0.00
CA GLY A 431 5.82 -6.24 -0.40
C GLY A 431 6.50 -7.05 0.72
N CYS A 432 6.65 -6.50 1.92
CA CYS A 432 7.12 -7.25 3.09
C CYS A 432 5.94 -7.67 3.96
N ALA A 433 5.93 -8.93 4.40
CA ALA A 433 5.01 -9.44 5.41
C ALA A 433 5.67 -9.32 6.79
N PHE A 434 5.40 -8.22 7.50
CA PHE A 434 6.07 -7.91 8.77
C PHE A 434 5.45 -8.61 9.98
N GLU A 435 6.28 -8.75 11.02
CA GLU A 435 5.88 -9.11 12.37
C GLU A 435 6.10 -7.96 13.36
N GLY A 436 5.48 -8.06 14.54
CA GLY A 436 5.57 -7.06 15.60
C GLY A 436 4.98 -5.70 15.18
N GLU A 437 5.52 -4.61 15.72
CA GLU A 437 4.95 -3.26 15.53
C GLU A 437 4.84 -2.82 14.06
N GLN A 438 5.82 -3.16 13.21
CA GLN A 438 5.76 -2.83 11.78
C GLN A 438 4.59 -3.51 11.05
N ARG A 439 4.10 -4.63 11.59
CA ARG A 439 2.88 -5.27 11.08
C ARG A 439 1.67 -4.35 11.17
N ALA A 440 1.55 -3.59 12.26
CA ALA A 440 0.42 -2.68 12.44
C ALA A 440 0.38 -1.59 11.35
N LEU A 441 1.54 -1.09 10.94
CA LEU A 441 1.66 -0.18 9.80
C LEU A 441 1.36 -0.88 8.47
N SER A 442 1.96 -2.05 8.22
CA SER A 442 1.82 -2.72 6.92
C SER A 442 0.44 -3.29 6.67
N GLU A 443 -0.30 -3.72 7.70
CA GLU A 443 -1.63 -4.30 7.56
C GLU A 443 -2.75 -3.24 7.49
N ALA A 444 -2.45 -1.98 7.83
CA ALA A 444 -3.36 -0.85 7.70
C ALA A 444 -3.58 -0.48 6.22
N TRP A 445 -4.30 -1.31 5.48
CA TRP A 445 -4.51 -1.16 4.04
C TRP A 445 -5.10 0.19 3.62
N PHE A 446 -6.00 0.75 4.44
CA PHE A 446 -6.59 2.09 4.24
C PHE A 446 -5.58 3.23 4.55
N VAL A 447 -4.40 2.94 5.09
CA VAL A 447 -3.25 3.86 5.15
C VAL A 447 -2.31 3.59 3.98
N VAL A 448 -1.95 2.32 3.76
CA VAL A 448 -0.94 1.89 2.80
C VAL A 448 -1.34 2.23 1.36
N TYR A 449 -2.51 1.81 0.88
CA TYR A 449 -2.89 2.06 -0.52
C TYR A 449 -2.97 3.54 -0.89
N PRO A 450 -3.65 4.37 -0.10
CA PRO A 450 -3.62 5.81 -0.33
C PRO A 450 -2.24 6.45 -0.11
N ALA A 451 -1.36 5.91 0.75
CA ALA A 451 0.03 6.34 0.80
C ALA A 451 0.80 6.02 -0.51
N ILE A 452 0.50 4.88 -1.17
CA ILE A 452 1.04 4.59 -2.52
C ILE A 452 0.58 5.66 -3.51
N ALA A 453 -0.72 5.97 -3.51
CA ALA A 453 -1.31 6.99 -4.36
C ALA A 453 -0.68 8.37 -4.13
N GLU A 454 -0.57 8.80 -2.87
CA GLU A 454 0.06 10.05 -2.46
C GLU A 454 1.53 10.12 -2.89
N SER A 455 2.29 9.04 -2.67
CA SER A 455 3.70 8.95 -3.07
C SER A 455 3.88 9.15 -4.57
N LEU A 456 3.03 8.53 -5.38
CA LEU A 456 3.08 8.69 -6.84
C LEU A 456 2.60 10.07 -7.30
N LEU A 457 1.54 10.61 -6.69
CA LEU A 457 1.09 11.98 -7.00
C LEU A 457 2.15 13.02 -6.63
N LEU A 458 2.84 12.83 -5.51
CA LEU A 458 3.98 13.64 -5.11
C LEU A 458 5.12 13.55 -6.13
N LEU A 459 5.52 12.33 -6.52
CA LEU A 459 6.57 12.09 -7.51
C LEU A 459 6.24 12.80 -8.83
N TYR A 460 5.01 12.64 -9.34
CA TYR A 460 4.59 13.25 -10.60
C TYR A 460 4.39 14.77 -10.49
N SER A 461 4.02 15.29 -9.32
CA SER A 461 4.03 16.73 -9.06
C SER A 461 5.44 17.32 -9.14
N LEU A 462 6.43 16.66 -8.52
CA LEU A 462 7.84 17.05 -8.62
C LEU A 462 8.35 16.93 -10.07
N LEU A 463 7.98 15.86 -10.76
CA LEU A 463 8.29 15.66 -12.17
C LEU A 463 7.74 16.78 -13.05
N ASN A 464 6.51 17.23 -12.78
CA ASN A 464 5.88 18.35 -13.46
C ASN A 464 6.62 19.67 -13.20
N LEU A 465 7.02 19.94 -11.96
CA LEU A 465 7.81 21.12 -11.61
C LEU A 465 9.16 21.13 -12.33
N LEU A 466 9.87 20.00 -12.30
CA LEU A 466 11.16 19.86 -12.97
C LEU A 466 11.00 20.01 -14.50
N ALA A 467 9.99 19.40 -15.10
CA ALA A 467 9.67 19.57 -16.51
C ALA A 467 9.38 21.04 -16.87
N LYS A 468 8.73 21.79 -15.97
CA LYS A 468 8.50 23.23 -16.15
C LYS A 468 9.77 24.05 -16.08
N LEU A 469 10.62 23.78 -15.10
CA LEU A 469 11.93 24.44 -14.96
C LEU A 469 12.80 24.19 -16.21
N LEU A 470 12.79 22.95 -16.72
CA LEU A 470 13.52 22.55 -17.92
C LEU A 470 12.83 22.95 -19.23
N ARG A 471 11.64 23.57 -19.17
CA ARG A 471 10.79 23.92 -20.33
C ARG A 471 10.57 22.75 -21.29
N ARG A 472 10.22 21.58 -20.72
CA ARG A 472 9.93 20.34 -21.45
C ARG A 472 8.50 19.86 -21.21
N ARG A 473 7.95 19.17 -22.21
CA ARG A 473 6.75 18.33 -22.05
C ARG A 473 7.19 16.90 -21.80
N VAL A 474 6.55 16.24 -20.84
CA VAL A 474 6.95 14.91 -20.36
C VAL A 474 5.74 13.98 -20.32
N SER A 475 5.92 12.73 -20.76
CA SER A 475 4.87 11.71 -20.73
C SER A 475 4.46 11.32 -19.31
N ASP A 476 3.17 11.07 -19.11
CA ASP A 476 2.58 10.55 -17.87
C ASP A 476 2.17 9.07 -17.94
N ALA A 477 2.57 8.36 -19.00
CA ALA A 477 2.13 6.99 -19.28
C ALA A 477 2.52 5.95 -18.22
N LEU A 478 3.63 6.15 -17.48
CA LEU A 478 4.09 5.20 -16.46
C LEU A 478 3.32 5.31 -15.13
N PHE A 479 2.47 6.32 -14.95
CA PHE A 479 1.78 6.55 -13.68
C PHE A 479 0.91 5.35 -13.27
N GLY A 480 0.03 4.89 -14.18
CA GLY A 480 -0.89 3.79 -13.91
C GLY A 480 -0.23 2.43 -13.71
N PRO A 481 0.68 1.98 -14.60
CA PRO A 481 1.42 0.74 -14.42
C PRO A 481 2.20 0.70 -13.09
N THR A 482 2.78 1.82 -12.69
CA THR A 482 3.52 1.90 -11.42
C THR A 482 2.60 1.85 -10.21
N LEU A 483 1.45 2.56 -10.26
CA LEU A 483 0.44 2.47 -9.22
C LEU A 483 -0.03 1.01 -9.05
N LEU A 484 -0.36 0.35 -10.16
CA LEU A 484 -0.80 -1.05 -10.15
C LEU A 484 0.29 -1.98 -9.61
N LEU A 485 1.54 -1.84 -10.06
CA LEU A 485 2.68 -2.64 -9.59
C LEU A 485 2.84 -2.52 -8.07
N LEU A 486 2.80 -1.32 -7.52
CA LEU A 486 2.95 -1.09 -6.08
C LEU A 486 1.76 -1.65 -5.28
N CYS A 487 0.53 -1.50 -5.80
CA CYS A 487 -0.65 -2.09 -5.18
C CYS A 487 -0.60 -3.62 -5.18
N LEU A 488 -0.18 -4.22 -6.30
CA LEU A 488 0.00 -5.67 -6.42
C LEU A 488 1.13 -6.16 -5.52
N MET A 489 2.23 -5.43 -5.40
CA MET A 489 3.32 -5.76 -4.49
C MET A 489 2.83 -5.82 -3.04
N HIS A 490 1.95 -4.91 -2.62
CA HIS A 490 1.36 -4.97 -1.29
C HIS A 490 0.32 -6.09 -1.13
N TYR A 491 -0.55 -6.27 -2.13
CA TYR A 491 -1.58 -7.31 -2.14
C TYR A 491 -0.97 -8.72 -2.08
N CYS A 492 0.04 -8.98 -2.92
CA CYS A 492 0.75 -10.25 -3.01
C CYS A 492 1.90 -10.38 -1.99
N ARG A 493 1.97 -9.56 -0.93
CA ARG A 493 3.11 -9.57 0.01
C ARG A 493 3.36 -10.94 0.65
N PHE A 494 2.30 -11.69 0.96
CA PHE A 494 2.43 -13.05 1.49
C PHE A 494 2.98 -14.00 0.44
N GLU A 495 2.47 -13.97 -0.79
CA GLU A 495 2.99 -14.81 -1.89
C GLU A 495 4.46 -14.49 -2.20
N ILE A 496 4.83 -13.21 -2.19
CA ILE A 496 6.21 -12.74 -2.36
C ILE A 496 7.10 -13.30 -1.24
N ALA A 497 6.64 -13.21 0.01
CA ALA A 497 7.32 -13.77 1.18
C ALA A 497 7.51 -15.29 1.09
N HIS A 498 6.53 -16.05 0.60
CA HIS A 498 6.61 -17.51 0.47
C HIS A 498 7.42 -17.95 -0.76
N SER A 499 7.55 -17.10 -1.78
CA SER A 499 8.21 -17.46 -3.03
C SER A 499 9.73 -17.71 -2.89
N GLY A 500 10.37 -17.17 -1.84
CA GLY A 500 11.83 -17.19 -1.68
C GLY A 500 12.60 -16.35 -2.71
N GLY A 501 11.98 -15.92 -3.81
CA GLY A 501 12.62 -15.26 -4.95
C GLY A 501 13.23 -13.89 -4.64
N PHE A 502 12.84 -13.30 -3.50
CA PHE A 502 13.38 -12.02 -3.02
C PHE A 502 14.38 -12.20 -1.86
N GLY A 503 14.84 -13.43 -1.57
CA GLY A 503 15.71 -13.69 -0.42
C GLY A 503 15.00 -13.48 0.92
N VAL A 504 13.68 -13.56 0.91
CA VAL A 504 12.82 -13.54 2.10
C VAL A 504 12.35 -14.96 2.34
N ASP A 505 12.56 -15.46 3.55
CA ASP A 505 12.13 -16.80 3.97
C ASP A 505 10.86 -16.68 4.81
N GLY A 506 9.76 -16.30 4.15
CA GLY A 506 8.50 -16.02 4.81
C GLY A 506 8.43 -14.62 5.44
N ARG A 507 8.33 -14.56 6.77
CA ARG A 507 8.00 -13.31 7.48
C ARG A 507 9.25 -12.49 7.80
N VAL A 508 9.09 -11.17 7.73
CA VAL A 508 10.16 -10.20 7.99
C VAL A 508 10.02 -9.68 9.42
N GLY A 509 11.02 -9.92 10.26
CA GLY A 509 11.01 -9.47 11.65
C GLY A 509 10.97 -7.94 11.78
N LYS A 510 10.52 -7.46 12.94
CA LYS A 510 10.58 -6.03 13.30
C LYS A 510 12.05 -5.58 13.32
N VAL A 511 12.37 -4.54 12.54
CA VAL A 511 13.70 -3.90 12.53
C VAL A 511 13.67 -2.53 13.18
N LEU A 512 12.58 -1.78 13.04
CA LEU A 512 12.43 -0.43 13.61
C LEU A 512 11.21 -0.38 14.53
N SER A 513 11.35 0.20 15.73
CA SER A 513 10.21 0.42 16.61
C SER A 513 9.40 1.65 16.25
N SER A 514 8.15 1.69 16.69
CA SER A 514 7.29 2.85 16.56
C SER A 514 7.89 4.08 17.25
N ARG A 515 8.47 3.94 18.45
CA ARG A 515 9.08 5.06 19.17
C ARG A 515 10.32 5.57 18.46
N GLU A 516 11.14 4.66 17.95
CA GLU A 516 12.29 5.02 17.12
C GLU A 516 11.84 5.77 15.88
N PHE A 517 10.80 5.29 15.20
CA PHE A 517 10.21 5.98 14.06
C PHE A 517 9.71 7.38 14.43
N ASP A 518 8.99 7.55 15.54
CA ASP A 518 8.48 8.85 15.98
C ASP A 518 9.61 9.87 16.20
N ALA A 519 10.76 9.42 16.70
CA ALA A 519 11.96 10.25 16.88
C ALA A 519 12.68 10.62 15.57
N LEU A 520 12.42 9.92 14.45
CA LEU A 520 13.07 10.22 13.17
C LEU A 520 12.58 11.53 12.56
N SER A 521 13.50 12.28 11.97
CA SER A 521 13.17 13.37 11.07
C SER A 521 12.87 12.83 9.66
N LEU A 522 12.23 13.65 8.81
CA LEU A 522 12.04 13.32 7.40
C LEU A 522 13.38 13.13 6.67
N TYR A 523 14.40 13.92 7.05
CA TYR A 523 15.73 13.84 6.47
C TYR A 523 16.39 12.47 6.69
N ASP A 524 16.19 11.89 7.88
CA ASP A 524 16.76 10.58 8.22
C ASP A 524 16.25 9.48 7.29
N LEU A 525 14.99 9.55 6.85
CA LEU A 525 14.42 8.59 5.91
C LEU A 525 15.07 8.62 4.52
N VAL A 526 15.72 9.73 4.15
CA VAL A 526 16.34 9.90 2.83
C VAL A 526 17.86 9.71 2.91
N ALA A 527 18.49 10.27 3.94
CA ALA A 527 19.95 10.36 4.02
C ALA A 527 20.60 9.16 4.74
N THR A 528 19.83 8.37 5.48
CA THR A 528 20.37 7.27 6.31
C THR A 528 19.81 5.91 5.89
N ARG A 529 20.26 4.85 6.57
CA ARG A 529 19.77 3.47 6.33
C ARG A 529 18.35 3.21 6.86
N ARG A 530 17.66 4.21 7.42
CA ARG A 530 16.32 4.02 8.02
C ARG A 530 15.24 3.57 7.03
N ALA A 531 15.27 4.04 5.77
CA ALA A 531 14.35 3.52 4.75
C ALA A 531 14.57 2.03 4.44
N PHE A 532 15.83 1.58 4.46
CA PHE A 532 16.17 0.17 4.29
C PHE A 532 15.70 -0.69 5.48
N GLU A 533 15.78 -0.14 6.70
CA GLU A 533 15.24 -0.77 7.91
C GLU A 533 13.71 -0.83 7.92
N LEU A 534 13.03 0.21 7.44
CA LEU A 534 11.57 0.19 7.23
C LEU A 534 11.14 -0.84 6.19
N ASN A 535 12.02 -1.19 5.24
CA ASN A 535 11.84 -2.29 4.30
C ASN A 535 12.28 -3.65 4.89
N GLY A 536 12.57 -3.71 6.20
CA GLY A 536 12.97 -4.94 6.88
C GLY A 536 14.30 -5.52 6.41
N ARG A 537 15.18 -4.66 5.88
CA ARG A 537 16.50 -5.03 5.34
C ARG A 537 16.48 -6.02 4.16
N VAL A 538 15.36 -6.12 3.45
CA VAL A 538 15.23 -6.95 2.24
C VAL A 538 15.77 -6.20 1.01
N ALA A 539 17.05 -6.42 0.67
CA ALA A 539 17.74 -5.69 -0.39
C ALA A 539 17.03 -5.74 -1.76
N SER A 540 16.57 -6.93 -2.17
CA SER A 540 15.91 -7.15 -3.46
C SER A 540 14.64 -6.30 -3.62
N LEU A 541 13.74 -6.31 -2.63
CA LEU A 541 12.51 -5.50 -2.63
C LEU A 541 12.82 -4.01 -2.54
N PHE A 542 13.82 -3.62 -1.75
CA PHE A 542 14.27 -2.24 -1.64
C PHE A 542 14.73 -1.69 -3.00
N TYR A 543 15.61 -2.43 -3.68
CA TYR A 543 16.11 -2.03 -5.01
C TYR A 543 15.05 -2.11 -6.10
N CYS A 544 14.09 -3.04 -6.01
CA CYS A 544 12.95 -3.09 -6.94
C CYS A 544 12.11 -1.80 -6.88
N LYS A 545 11.80 -1.32 -5.67
CA LYS A 545 11.08 -0.05 -5.46
C LYS A 545 11.90 1.16 -5.93
N LEU A 546 13.20 1.18 -5.63
CA LEU A 546 14.10 2.23 -6.12
C LEU A 546 14.17 2.25 -7.65
N ALA A 547 14.27 1.08 -8.29
CA ALA A 547 14.25 0.95 -9.74
C ALA A 547 12.93 1.45 -10.33
N ALA A 548 11.79 1.13 -9.70
CA ALA A 548 10.49 1.65 -10.11
C ALA A 548 10.42 3.19 -10.03
N ILE A 549 10.88 3.80 -8.92
CA ILE A 549 10.96 5.27 -8.79
C ILE A 549 11.90 5.86 -9.84
N ALA A 550 13.10 5.29 -9.99
CA ALA A 550 14.11 5.76 -10.93
C ALA A 550 13.61 5.69 -12.37
N ALA A 551 12.93 4.60 -12.75
CA ALA A 551 12.32 4.47 -14.07
C ALA A 551 11.25 5.54 -14.32
N ASN A 552 10.40 5.82 -13.34
CA ASN A 552 9.38 6.88 -13.42
C ASN A 552 9.98 8.28 -13.48
N ALA A 553 11.13 8.51 -12.82
CA ALA A 553 11.79 9.81 -12.85
C ALA A 553 12.59 10.03 -14.14
N THR A 554 13.31 9.01 -14.63
CA THR A 554 14.32 9.16 -15.70
C THR A 554 13.77 8.90 -17.10
N LEU A 555 13.00 7.83 -17.31
CA LEU A 555 12.51 7.45 -18.64
C LEU A 555 11.66 8.56 -19.29
N PRO A 556 10.76 9.25 -18.55
CA PRO A 556 9.99 10.32 -19.14
C PRO A 556 10.85 11.49 -19.63
N PHE A 557 11.99 11.77 -19.00
CA PHE A 557 12.92 12.80 -19.48
C PHE A 557 13.82 12.33 -20.63
N LEU A 558 14.33 11.10 -20.56
CA LEU A 558 15.31 10.60 -21.52
C LEU A 558 14.67 10.22 -22.85
N LEU A 559 13.55 9.50 -22.82
CA LEU A 559 12.93 8.90 -24.02
C LEU A 559 11.70 9.67 -24.49
N TRP A 560 10.99 10.32 -23.56
CA TRP A 560 9.65 10.85 -23.83
C TRP A 560 9.49 12.33 -23.46
N SER A 561 10.56 13.11 -23.60
CA SER A 561 10.49 14.55 -23.43
C SER A 561 10.65 15.33 -24.73
N GLU A 562 9.87 16.40 -24.85
CA GLU A 562 9.95 17.32 -25.98
C GLU A 562 10.27 18.74 -25.48
N PRO A 563 11.32 19.40 -26.02
CA PRO A 563 11.60 20.78 -25.67
C PRO A 563 10.56 21.71 -26.29
N ILE A 564 10.16 22.69 -25.50
CA ILE A 564 9.13 23.65 -25.86
C ILE A 564 9.72 24.79 -26.70
N GLY A 565 8.92 25.41 -27.56
CA GLY A 565 9.34 26.55 -28.39
C GLY A 565 9.98 26.18 -29.74
N ARG A 566 10.04 24.89 -30.11
CA ARG A 566 10.33 24.48 -31.50
C ARG A 566 9.19 24.87 -32.47
N HIS A 567 7.95 24.89 -31.99
CA HIS A 567 6.77 25.25 -32.79
C HIS A 567 6.59 26.77 -32.94
N LEU A 568 6.83 27.55 -31.88
CA LEU A 568 6.92 29.02 -31.91
C LEU A 568 7.91 29.55 -32.97
N ARG A 569 9.05 28.88 -33.18
CA ARG A 569 10.00 29.22 -34.27
C ARG A 569 9.43 28.99 -35.68
N ARG A 570 8.52 28.02 -35.85
CA ARG A 570 7.80 27.79 -37.12
C ARG A 570 6.57 28.69 -37.28
N LEU A 571 5.96 29.14 -36.17
CA LEU A 571 4.82 30.07 -36.14
C LEU A 571 5.21 31.51 -36.52
N HIS A 572 6.45 31.93 -36.26
CA HIS A 572 6.99 33.23 -36.68
C HIS A 572 7.20 33.37 -38.20
N GLY A 573 6.87 32.36 -39.01
CA GLY A 573 6.64 32.56 -40.45
C GLY A 573 5.49 33.56 -40.63
N ARG A 574 5.82 34.81 -40.99
CA ARG A 574 5.06 36.07 -40.95
C ARG A 574 3.57 36.09 -41.39
N ALA A 575 2.98 35.00 -41.87
CA ALA A 575 1.64 35.00 -42.46
C ALA A 575 0.51 34.43 -41.58
N ALA A 576 0.79 33.70 -40.49
CA ALA A 576 -0.25 32.93 -39.78
C ALA A 576 -0.86 33.60 -38.52
N LEU A 577 -0.22 34.63 -37.97
CA LEU A 577 -0.66 35.29 -36.71
C LEU A 577 -1.50 36.56 -36.92
N GLY A 578 -1.51 37.11 -38.14
CA GLY A 578 -2.17 38.39 -38.44
C GLY A 578 -3.70 38.37 -38.40
N SER A 579 -4.33 37.18 -38.38
CA SER A 579 -5.79 37.01 -38.38
C SER A 579 -6.38 36.55 -37.03
N LEU A 580 -5.55 36.41 -36.00
CA LEU A 580 -5.97 35.96 -34.65
C LEU A 580 -6.19 37.15 -33.74
N SER A 581 -7.21 37.08 -32.87
CA SER A 581 -7.44 38.11 -31.85
C SER A 581 -6.33 38.13 -30.79
N SER A 582 -6.17 39.24 -30.07
CA SER A 582 -5.14 39.37 -29.02
C SER A 582 -5.26 38.31 -27.91
N LEU A 583 -6.48 37.86 -27.60
CA LEU A 583 -6.73 36.79 -26.64
C LEU A 583 -6.32 35.42 -27.20
N GLU A 584 -6.64 35.14 -28.46
CA GLU A 584 -6.23 33.90 -29.15
C GLU A 584 -4.70 33.81 -29.24
N GLN A 585 -4.02 34.93 -29.55
CA GLN A 585 -2.57 35.01 -29.52
C GLN A 585 -1.99 34.78 -28.11
N ALA A 586 -2.59 35.37 -27.07
CA ALA A 586 -2.16 35.19 -25.69
C ALA A 586 -2.37 33.76 -25.18
N LEU A 587 -3.49 33.12 -25.55
CA LEU A 587 -3.78 31.72 -25.24
C LEU A 587 -2.83 30.78 -25.98
N ALA A 588 -2.63 31.00 -27.28
CA ALA A 588 -1.67 30.25 -28.09
C ALA A 588 -0.25 30.37 -27.54
N TYR A 589 0.19 31.58 -27.16
CA TYR A 589 1.49 31.80 -26.52
C TYR A 589 1.60 31.09 -25.17
N ARG A 590 0.54 31.16 -24.34
CA ARG A 590 0.49 30.47 -23.05
C ARG A 590 0.52 28.95 -23.19
N MET A 591 -0.15 28.40 -24.20
CA MET A 591 -0.16 26.95 -24.48
C MET A 591 1.17 26.49 -25.09
N ASP A 592 1.77 27.28 -25.98
CA ASP A 592 3.07 26.97 -26.56
C ASP A 592 4.24 27.19 -25.58
N LEU A 593 4.02 27.84 -24.43
CA LEU A 593 4.97 27.90 -23.32
C LEU A 593 4.61 26.98 -22.15
N SER A 594 3.48 26.28 -22.21
CA SER A 594 3.00 25.43 -21.12
C SER A 594 3.77 24.11 -21.04
N ALA A 595 4.84 24.13 -20.25
CA ALA A 595 5.62 22.96 -19.87
C ALA A 595 4.92 22.07 -18.84
N GLY A 596 5.49 20.89 -18.58
CA GLY A 596 5.00 19.96 -17.57
C GLY A 596 4.53 18.62 -18.14
N LEU A 597 3.66 17.94 -17.39
CA LEU A 597 3.12 16.62 -17.75
C LEU A 597 2.08 16.68 -18.88
N GLY A 598 1.99 15.57 -19.60
CA GLY A 598 1.05 15.35 -20.70
C GLY A 598 1.66 15.68 -22.06
N ARG A 599 1.51 14.75 -23.00
CA ARG A 599 1.92 14.92 -24.40
C ARG A 599 0.67 14.96 -25.28
N SER A 600 0.55 16.02 -26.07
CA SER A 600 -0.40 16.11 -27.17
C SER A 600 0.15 17.07 -28.23
N PRO A 601 -0.30 16.97 -29.49
CA PRO A 601 -0.17 18.09 -30.42
C PRO A 601 -0.90 19.31 -29.84
N ILE A 602 -0.29 20.48 -30.00
CA ILE A 602 -0.88 21.75 -29.53
C ILE A 602 -1.91 22.29 -30.53
N TYR A 603 -1.64 22.08 -31.82
CA TYR A 603 -2.46 22.59 -32.92
C TYR A 603 -2.84 21.46 -33.88
N ASP A 604 -4.10 21.42 -34.29
CA ASP A 604 -4.60 20.66 -35.43
C ASP A 604 -4.84 21.60 -36.63
N MET A 605 -4.77 21.05 -37.85
CA MET A 605 -5.06 21.78 -39.09
C MET A 605 -6.48 21.43 -39.54
N VAL A 606 -7.37 22.43 -39.56
CA VAL A 606 -8.72 22.28 -40.09
C VAL A 606 -8.77 22.91 -41.49
N SER A 607 -9.10 22.10 -42.50
CA SER A 607 -9.35 22.59 -43.86
C SER A 607 -10.75 23.19 -43.91
N ALA A 608 -10.86 24.50 -44.14
CA ALA A 608 -12.15 25.15 -44.35
C ALA A 608 -12.56 24.94 -45.82
N THR A 609 -13.60 24.14 -46.05
CA THR A 609 -14.31 24.10 -47.34
C THR A 609 -15.45 25.11 -47.25
N GLU A 610 -15.25 26.34 -47.74
CA GLU A 610 -16.34 27.31 -47.87
C GLU A 610 -17.33 26.83 -48.94
N THR A 611 -18.47 26.29 -48.52
CA THR A 611 -19.64 26.18 -49.40
C THR A 611 -20.28 27.56 -49.51
N ALA A 612 -20.17 28.17 -50.69
CA ALA A 612 -20.82 29.44 -51.03
C ALA A 612 -22.34 29.36 -50.78
N PRO A 613 -22.97 30.45 -50.28
CA PRO A 613 -24.42 30.47 -50.05
C PRO A 613 -25.17 30.50 -51.38
N THR A 614 -26.06 29.53 -51.57
CA THR A 614 -27.04 29.48 -52.66
C THR A 614 -27.97 30.70 -52.58
N PRO A 615 -28.10 31.52 -53.64
CA PRO A 615 -29.03 32.65 -53.62
C PRO A 615 -30.48 32.14 -53.63
N GLY A 616 -31.24 32.60 -52.65
CA GLY A 616 -32.64 32.25 -52.45
C GLY A 616 -33.55 32.67 -53.60
N SER A 617 -34.38 31.72 -54.01
CA SER A 617 -35.59 31.88 -54.80
C SER A 617 -36.52 32.94 -54.19
N LYS A 618 -36.85 33.99 -54.97
CA LYS A 618 -38.05 34.81 -54.78
C LYS A 618 -38.82 34.84 -56.09
N THR A 619 -40.00 34.23 -56.06
CA THR A 619 -41.05 34.30 -57.07
C THR A 619 -41.86 35.58 -56.92
N GLY A 620 -42.15 36.26 -58.03
CA GLY A 620 -43.11 37.37 -58.12
C GLY A 620 -43.04 38.08 -59.49
N PRO A 621 -44.17 38.37 -60.18
CA PRO A 621 -44.19 38.41 -61.65
C PRO A 621 -44.19 39.83 -62.30
N ALA A 622 -43.67 39.84 -63.53
CA ALA A 622 -43.97 40.65 -64.73
C ALA A 622 -44.40 42.14 -64.61
N ALA A 623 -43.64 43.03 -65.26
CA ALA A 623 -44.12 43.88 -66.36
C ALA A 623 -43.03 44.80 -66.97
N HIS A 624 -43.04 44.84 -68.31
CA HIS A 624 -42.60 45.87 -69.26
C HIS A 624 -41.12 46.27 -69.49
N ALA A 625 -40.72 46.02 -70.75
CA ALA A 625 -39.62 46.55 -71.56
C ALA A 625 -39.80 48.09 -71.84
N PRO A 626 -38.90 48.84 -72.55
CA PRO A 626 -37.96 48.34 -73.56
C PRO A 626 -36.57 49.03 -73.75
N THR A 627 -35.70 48.28 -74.43
CA THR A 627 -34.68 48.68 -75.44
C THR A 627 -33.73 49.86 -75.21
N THR A 628 -32.42 49.57 -75.23
CA THR A 628 -31.51 50.19 -76.21
C THR A 628 -30.34 49.26 -76.55
N ARG A 629 -29.86 49.38 -77.79
CA ARG A 629 -29.11 48.40 -78.58
C ARG A 629 -27.66 48.88 -78.80
N ALA A 630 -26.80 47.92 -79.15
CA ALA A 630 -25.43 48.01 -79.68
C ALA A 630 -24.33 47.86 -78.60
N ARG A 631 -23.24 47.09 -78.79
CA ARG A 631 -22.58 46.65 -80.02
C ARG A 631 -21.70 45.42 -79.73
N THR A 632 -21.57 44.56 -80.74
CA THR A 632 -20.81 43.32 -80.85
C THR A 632 -19.30 43.47 -80.63
N ALA A 633 -18.71 42.53 -79.88
CA ALA A 633 -17.36 42.00 -80.13
C ALA A 633 -17.21 40.61 -79.51
N ARG A 634 -17.10 39.60 -80.38
CA ARG A 634 -16.80 38.20 -80.09
C ARG A 634 -15.27 38.08 -80.11
N ASN A 635 -14.66 37.51 -79.07
CA ASN A 635 -13.72 36.37 -79.16
C ASN A 635 -12.88 36.15 -77.87
N ASN A 636 -12.95 34.90 -77.42
CA ASN A 636 -11.90 34.10 -76.77
C ASN A 636 -11.48 34.44 -75.33
N ALA A 637 -12.30 33.95 -74.38
CA ALA A 637 -11.89 33.71 -73.01
C ALA A 637 -11.15 32.36 -72.90
N THR A 638 -9.84 32.41 -72.68
CA THR A 638 -9.09 31.33 -72.04
C THR A 638 -9.43 31.37 -70.56
N VAL A 639 -10.34 30.51 -70.11
CA VAL A 639 -10.67 30.36 -68.68
C VAL A 639 -9.47 29.70 -67.99
N ALA A 640 -8.69 30.51 -67.26
CA ALA A 640 -7.75 30.00 -66.28
C ALA A 640 -8.53 29.28 -65.16
N PRO A 641 -8.07 28.12 -64.65
CA PRO A 641 -8.73 27.46 -63.54
C PRO A 641 -8.62 28.36 -62.30
N SER A 642 -9.77 28.72 -61.72
CA SER A 642 -9.82 29.40 -60.42
C SER A 642 -9.15 28.50 -59.39
N ALA A 643 -7.94 28.86 -58.95
CA ALA A 643 -7.25 28.21 -57.85
C ALA A 643 -8.12 28.37 -56.58
N THR A 644 -8.81 27.30 -56.19
CA THR A 644 -9.45 27.17 -54.89
C THR A 644 -8.34 27.25 -53.84
N ARG A 645 -8.16 28.42 -53.23
CA ARG A 645 -7.27 28.58 -52.06
C ARG A 645 -7.94 27.86 -50.89
N THR A 646 -7.54 26.62 -50.65
CA THR A 646 -7.83 25.92 -49.40
C THR A 646 -7.13 26.68 -48.26
N SER A 647 -7.88 27.52 -47.54
CA SER A 647 -7.37 28.11 -46.31
C SER A 647 -7.38 27.03 -45.22
N SER A 648 -6.19 26.65 -44.76
CA SER A 648 -6.05 25.78 -43.59
C SER A 648 -5.93 26.67 -42.37
N THR A 649 -6.84 26.49 -41.43
CA THR A 649 -6.85 27.22 -40.15
C THR A 649 -6.29 26.33 -39.05
N ARG A 650 -5.36 26.88 -38.27
CA ARG A 650 -4.80 26.19 -37.09
C ARG A 650 -5.74 26.38 -35.93
N VAL A 651 -6.00 25.30 -35.20
CA VAL A 651 -6.93 25.27 -34.09
C VAL A 651 -6.25 24.58 -32.91
N VAL A 652 -6.39 25.17 -31.72
CA VAL A 652 -5.96 24.56 -30.47
C VAL A 652 -6.80 23.32 -30.19
N VAL A 653 -6.12 22.21 -29.93
CA VAL A 653 -6.79 20.92 -29.64
C VAL A 653 -7.53 21.00 -28.30
N ALA A 654 -8.72 20.39 -28.24
CA ALA A 654 -9.56 20.34 -27.03
C ALA A 654 -8.80 19.85 -25.78
N TYR A 655 -7.83 18.95 -25.96
CA TYR A 655 -6.94 18.47 -24.90
C TYR A 655 -6.18 19.61 -24.20
N GLU A 656 -5.57 20.54 -24.95
CA GLU A 656 -4.79 21.64 -24.37
C GLU A 656 -5.66 22.67 -23.66
N LEU A 657 -6.90 22.86 -24.12
CA LEU A 657 -7.87 23.70 -23.44
C LEU A 657 -8.26 23.09 -22.08
N ALA A 658 -8.57 21.80 -22.04
CA ALA A 658 -8.87 21.09 -20.79
C ALA A 658 -7.65 21.08 -19.84
N ARG A 659 -6.45 20.83 -20.38
CA ARG A 659 -5.17 20.82 -19.62
C ARG A 659 -4.84 22.18 -19.00
N SER A 660 -5.09 23.27 -19.73
CA SER A 660 -4.89 24.64 -19.23
C SER A 660 -5.93 25.04 -18.18
N GLY A 661 -7.02 24.26 -18.05
CA GLY A 661 -8.00 24.41 -16.98
C GLY A 661 -9.28 25.12 -17.35
N TYR A 662 -9.61 25.14 -18.63
CA TYR A 662 -10.82 25.79 -19.15
C TYR A 662 -11.76 24.75 -19.76
N LEU A 663 -13.06 25.00 -19.65
CA LEU A 663 -14.12 24.22 -20.26
C LEU A 663 -15.17 25.14 -20.88
N VAL A 664 -15.92 24.61 -21.83
CA VAL A 664 -17.05 25.31 -22.46
C VAL A 664 -18.34 24.87 -21.77
N LEU A 665 -19.10 25.83 -21.27
CA LEU A 665 -20.44 25.68 -20.72
C LEU A 665 -21.48 26.08 -21.77
N ASP A 666 -22.52 25.25 -21.91
CA ASP A 666 -23.69 25.55 -22.74
C ASP A 666 -23.33 25.97 -24.18
N THR A 667 -22.25 25.38 -24.70
CA THR A 667 -21.66 25.63 -26.04
C THR A 667 -21.17 27.05 -26.36
N THR A 668 -21.46 28.04 -25.51
CA THR A 668 -21.31 29.48 -25.79
C THR A 668 -20.48 30.24 -24.75
N ARG A 669 -20.07 29.61 -23.65
CA ARG A 669 -19.31 30.28 -22.59
C ARG A 669 -18.07 29.52 -22.18
N LEU A 670 -16.91 30.17 -22.16
CA LEU A 670 -15.66 29.62 -21.65
C LEU A 670 -15.49 29.98 -20.18
N VAL A 671 -15.30 28.96 -19.33
CA VAL A 671 -15.18 29.10 -17.88
C VAL A 671 -14.03 28.24 -17.36
N SER A 672 -13.31 28.71 -16.33
CA SER A 672 -12.29 27.89 -15.68
C SER A 672 -12.93 26.74 -14.88
N ILE A 673 -12.28 25.58 -14.80
CA ILE A 673 -12.80 24.43 -14.04
C ILE A 673 -13.05 24.80 -12.56
N ASN A 674 -12.23 25.70 -11.99
CA ASN A 674 -12.41 26.18 -10.62
C ASN A 674 -13.67 27.03 -10.45
N HIS A 675 -13.95 27.92 -11.41
CA HIS A 675 -15.19 28.71 -11.40
C HIS A 675 -16.40 27.80 -11.61
N TRP A 676 -16.29 26.81 -12.49
CA TRP A 676 -17.34 25.81 -12.69
C TRP A 676 -17.62 25.00 -11.42
N PHE A 677 -16.58 24.59 -10.68
CA PHE A 677 -16.76 23.95 -9.36
C PHE A 677 -17.57 24.83 -8.41
N TRP A 678 -17.21 26.12 -8.26
CA TRP A 678 -17.96 27.03 -7.40
C TRP A 678 -19.40 27.24 -7.86
N LEU A 679 -19.63 27.31 -9.17
CA LEU A 679 -20.96 27.34 -9.74
C LEU A 679 -21.77 26.09 -9.32
N LEU A 680 -21.17 24.91 -9.39
CA LEU A 680 -21.83 23.64 -9.05
C LEU A 680 -22.08 23.50 -7.54
N ALA A 681 -21.06 23.77 -6.71
CA ALA A 681 -21.15 23.65 -5.26
C ALA A 681 -22.20 24.59 -4.65
N THR A 682 -22.38 25.77 -5.24
CA THR A 682 -23.38 26.76 -4.79
C THR A 682 -24.74 26.57 -5.46
N ALA A 683 -24.85 25.72 -6.49
CA ALA A 683 -26.09 25.46 -7.23
C ALA A 683 -27.33 25.21 -6.35
N PRO A 684 -27.30 24.31 -5.34
CA PRO A 684 -28.46 24.07 -4.47
C PRO A 684 -28.87 25.29 -3.62
N LEU A 685 -27.95 26.24 -3.43
CA LEU A 685 -28.14 27.43 -2.59
C LEU A 685 -28.42 28.71 -3.38
N ARG A 686 -28.38 28.67 -4.72
CA ARG A 686 -28.51 29.86 -5.61
C ARG A 686 -29.76 30.69 -5.41
N ARG A 687 -30.89 30.04 -5.06
CA ARG A 687 -32.17 30.73 -4.85
C ARG A 687 -32.30 31.34 -3.46
N ARG A 688 -31.50 30.88 -2.47
CA ARG A 688 -31.63 31.27 -1.06
C ARG A 688 -30.48 32.13 -0.55
N VAL A 689 -29.33 32.14 -1.22
CA VAL A 689 -28.11 32.79 -0.71
C VAL A 689 -27.73 33.99 -1.58
N ARG A 690 -28.37 35.14 -1.35
CA ARG A 690 -27.88 36.47 -1.81
C ARG A 690 -26.64 36.96 -1.03
N VAL A 691 -26.25 36.24 0.02
CA VAL A 691 -25.23 36.65 1.01
C VAL A 691 -23.80 36.29 0.58
N LEU A 692 -23.62 35.24 -0.24
CA LEU A 692 -22.29 34.84 -0.72
C LEU A 692 -21.92 35.65 -1.97
N ASN A 693 -21.03 36.64 -1.82
CA ASN A 693 -20.47 37.46 -2.90
C ASN A 693 -19.39 36.68 -3.69
N ILE A 694 -19.72 35.48 -4.17
CA ILE A 694 -18.84 34.68 -5.02
C ILE A 694 -19.01 35.17 -6.47
N ARG A 695 -17.90 35.55 -7.09
CA ARG A 695 -17.84 36.01 -8.49
C ARG A 695 -17.08 35.01 -9.33
N VAL A 696 -17.57 34.79 -10.54
CA VAL A 696 -16.94 33.93 -11.52
C VAL A 696 -16.61 34.71 -12.78
N VAL A 697 -15.51 34.33 -13.41
CA VAL A 697 -15.07 34.93 -14.69
C VAL A 697 -15.52 34.04 -15.84
N VAL A 698 -16.18 34.66 -16.82
CA VAL A 698 -16.80 34.01 -17.97
C VAL A 698 -16.40 34.77 -19.25
N PHE A 699 -16.14 34.04 -20.34
CA PHE A 699 -15.94 34.63 -21.67
C PHE A 699 -17.02 34.11 -22.63
N SER A 700 -17.58 34.99 -23.45
CA SER A 700 -18.54 34.63 -24.49
C SER A 700 -17.82 34.14 -25.74
N ILE A 701 -18.21 32.97 -26.24
CA ILE A 701 -17.60 32.29 -27.38
C ILE A 701 -18.68 31.89 -28.39
N SER A 702 -18.28 31.82 -29.67
CA SER A 702 -19.19 31.45 -30.74
C SER A 702 -19.61 29.98 -30.65
N PRO A 703 -20.85 29.65 -31.06
CA PRO A 703 -21.31 28.26 -31.07
C PRO A 703 -20.65 27.41 -32.18
N SER A 704 -19.80 27.98 -33.05
CA SER A 704 -19.10 27.28 -34.13
C SER A 704 -18.07 26.25 -33.63
N THR A 705 -17.73 25.25 -34.47
CA THR A 705 -16.56 24.38 -34.27
C THR A 705 -15.60 24.61 -35.44
N PRO A 706 -14.38 25.14 -35.22
CA PRO A 706 -13.81 25.57 -33.94
C PRO A 706 -14.54 26.79 -33.33
N ALA A 707 -14.47 26.92 -32.00
CA ALA A 707 -15.06 28.05 -31.28
C ALA A 707 -14.15 29.29 -31.39
N LYS A 708 -14.75 30.48 -31.52
CA LYS A 708 -14.07 31.78 -31.58
C LYS A 708 -14.46 32.64 -30.39
N VAL A 709 -13.59 33.53 -29.94
CA VAL A 709 -13.94 34.51 -28.90
C VAL A 709 -14.86 35.58 -29.51
N GLU A 710 -16.06 35.78 -28.96
CA GLU A 710 -16.95 36.87 -29.40
C GLU A 710 -16.67 38.19 -28.67
N SER A 711 -16.24 38.12 -27.40
CA SER A 711 -15.89 39.29 -26.59
C SER A 711 -14.54 39.13 -25.92
N LEU A 712 -13.67 40.13 -26.10
CA LEU A 712 -12.34 40.21 -25.48
C LEU A 712 -12.40 40.62 -24.00
N GLN A 713 -13.51 41.17 -23.52
CA GLN A 713 -13.67 41.58 -22.12
C GLN A 713 -14.27 40.43 -21.29
N PRO A 714 -13.57 39.95 -20.24
CA PRO A 714 -14.14 38.96 -19.33
C PRO A 714 -15.33 39.54 -18.56
N GLU A 715 -16.42 38.79 -18.50
CA GLU A 715 -17.57 39.13 -17.68
C GLU A 715 -17.33 38.62 -16.25
N PHE A 716 -17.38 39.54 -15.27
CA PHE A 716 -17.37 39.21 -13.85
C PHE A 716 -18.79 39.13 -13.34
N VAL A 717 -19.30 37.91 -13.22
CA VAL A 717 -20.71 37.69 -12.90
C VAL A 717 -20.82 37.06 -11.52
N ARG A 718 -21.77 37.51 -10.71
CA ARG A 718 -22.07 36.85 -9.43
C ARG A 718 -22.85 35.59 -9.69
N VAL A 719 -22.62 34.56 -8.88
CA VAL A 719 -23.32 33.27 -9.03
C VAL A 719 -24.86 33.42 -8.91
N SER A 720 -25.32 34.44 -8.20
CA SER A 720 -26.73 34.78 -8.02
C SER A 720 -27.37 35.57 -9.19
N ASP A 721 -26.58 36.04 -10.15
CA ASP A 721 -27.10 36.89 -11.22
C ASP A 721 -28.02 36.06 -12.15
N LYS A 722 -29.13 36.67 -12.59
CA LYS A 722 -30.15 36.04 -13.45
C LYS A 722 -29.57 35.23 -14.64
N PRO A 723 -28.59 35.73 -15.43
CA PRO A 723 -28.05 35.00 -16.58
C PRO A 723 -27.19 33.77 -16.22
N ILE A 724 -26.78 33.60 -14.97
CA ILE A 724 -26.06 32.40 -14.47
C ILE A 724 -27.00 31.48 -13.68
N ALA A 725 -27.97 32.04 -12.96
CA ALA A 725 -28.95 31.28 -12.20
C ALA A 725 -29.84 30.39 -13.09
N ALA A 726 -30.10 30.81 -14.34
CA ALA A 726 -30.90 30.07 -15.32
C ALA A 726 -30.09 29.10 -16.20
N MET A 727 -28.76 29.09 -16.09
CA MET A 727 -27.89 28.32 -16.98
C MET A 727 -27.78 26.84 -16.56
N PRO A 728 -27.86 25.88 -17.49
CA PRO A 728 -27.55 24.48 -17.20
C PRO A 728 -26.06 24.32 -16.92
N LEU A 729 -25.71 23.77 -15.75
CA LEU A 729 -24.31 23.65 -15.30
C LEU A 729 -23.64 22.34 -15.67
N TRP A 730 -24.45 21.35 -16.05
CA TRP A 730 -24.01 20.01 -16.39
C TRP A 730 -23.45 19.84 -17.81
N PRO A 731 -23.94 20.51 -18.88
CA PRO A 731 -23.38 20.33 -20.22
C PRO A 731 -22.03 21.06 -20.33
N ILE A 732 -20.97 20.35 -19.93
CA ILE A 732 -19.58 20.78 -20.08
C ILE A 732 -18.94 20.06 -21.26
N ALA A 733 -18.17 20.78 -22.08
CA ALA A 733 -17.41 20.20 -23.19
C ALA A 733 -16.06 20.90 -23.35
N ALA A 734 -15.05 20.18 -23.84
CA ALA A 734 -13.82 20.75 -24.36
C ALA A 734 -13.97 20.86 -25.88
N ARG A 735 -13.92 22.08 -26.42
CA ARG A 735 -14.06 22.31 -27.87
C ARG A 735 -12.72 22.78 -28.45
N PRO A 736 -12.40 22.38 -29.70
CA PRO A 736 -11.29 22.99 -30.43
C PRO A 736 -11.49 24.50 -30.53
N PHE A 737 -10.42 25.25 -30.29
CA PHE A 737 -10.46 26.72 -30.18
C PHE A 737 -9.61 27.35 -31.28
N GLN A 738 -10.18 28.26 -32.08
CA GLN A 738 -9.48 28.89 -33.20
C GLN A 738 -8.54 29.99 -32.72
#